data_AF-A0A836S8Z0-F1
#
_entry.id   AF-A0A836S8Z0-F1
#
_cell.length_a   1.000
_cell.length_b   1.000
_cell.length_c   1.000
_cell.angle_alpha   90.00
_cell.angle_beta   90.00
_cell.angle_gamma   90.00
#
_symmetry.space_group_name_H-M   'P 1'
#
loop_
_entity.id
_entity.type
_entity.pdbx_description
1 polymer ?
#
loop_
_entity_poly.entity_id
_entity_poly.type
_entity_poly.pdbx_seq_one_letter_code
_entity_poly.pdbx_strand_id
1 'polypeptide(L)'
;MEAFISYSRINKEFVQTLASALKKANREVWVDWEDIPQGAEWWKEIEVGIQEANAFLFVITPDSMTSEVCARELNHAIKHNKRLIPILHQEVKGEIPPQIAAINWIFFRESDNFDHAFTTLLNTLDTDLERVRIHTRILRRAVEWESHQRDKSFLLRGQDLTNAQHWLSRSIEKPPQPTQLQTQYIVQSARAQSKSQNRKLAAAFAAFIIAVALGLVALYEGHKAKQARNHATLSQIRALTSLSEARLANHNELGALLASVKAAKQWHTFSWLANDETYQKEILDLKNQVHHTLKESISETRERNRLELHADRVQTVRFRPNTEKGEKNVIVSGASDDKIIIWNQAGKPIKTIEQHEESVYDISISPKGDFFASASADKTVKVWNFEGELLATLDHIAEIHGVSISPDGQMIAIASDERYVGLWHKKNDKWERIDDFKFKHDSAVQAVRFSHDGKIFASASSDRTVKLWQVANSTDLVLKATLIGHKDRVYAVSFSPDNQTLASASADNTIRLWKLNDIPKEGGDWKKSTEIQAHTNWVFDVEYNPNGNMLASASASGTVKLWSRDGTLLKVFNNPSVRMTAVSFSSEGKWLASAGGDNTIRLYDLEAGTSMKIIEGHQSGLKDVDVSFSNASQQTIASTGTDGTVRLWDSQTYQLLRTLKTTVSARDVDYVPNSDLLAVATYDNTVQFWPVHNSSDKPIYTISQEQTQGKVRSIAFNSKNSLFATTQSNLIQLWTLKMEGGSLQAKKRGKPLEGHNKSVNALSFSPNGKYLASGSADHTAIIWYFDKTNTFVTHAVLEGKKGHDSWINNLSFSPDSQYLATASSDHTIKLWDVKEGKWLATTPKAEQHQDWVWDVSFASQLPTPERNHYSFVSGSADNTIKLWRYVSEGNKIELLRTLKGHEGWVRSVGFSNAGHEIISASADKTVRFWEWQHFKEKAKSDDQTKLLDKGCQLLKNYLENNGNLEDTDRQVCQ
;
A
#
# COMPACT_ATOMS: atom_id res chain seq x y z
N MET A 1 79.97 20.55 52.13
CA MET A 1 81.08 20.03 52.95
C MET A 1 82.12 19.31 52.11
N GLU A 2 83.36 19.79 52.12
CA GLU A 2 84.42 19.26 51.25
C GLU A 2 85.33 18.26 51.96
N ALA A 3 85.57 18.44 53.26
CA ALA A 3 86.43 17.56 54.04
C ALA A 3 85.84 17.29 55.44
N PHE A 4 85.98 16.07 55.93
CA PHE A 4 85.79 15.70 57.33
C PHE A 4 87.16 15.38 57.92
N ILE A 5 87.55 15.98 59.05
CA ILE A 5 88.85 15.69 59.67
C ILE A 5 88.66 14.78 60.89
N SER A 6 89.22 13.57 60.82
CA SER A 6 89.31 12.63 61.92
C SER A 6 90.69 12.69 62.57
N TYR A 7 90.74 12.85 63.89
CA TYR A 7 91.97 13.08 64.65
C TYR A 7 91.81 12.69 66.13
N SER A 8 92.93 12.46 66.82
CA SER A 8 92.91 12.29 68.29
C SER A 8 92.83 13.67 68.96
N ARG A 9 92.00 13.79 70.01
CA ARG A 9 91.80 15.04 70.76
C ARG A 9 93.10 15.62 71.34
N ILE A 10 94.12 14.80 71.57
CA ILE A 10 95.45 15.24 72.03
C ILE A 10 96.12 16.13 70.98
N ASN A 11 95.89 15.88 69.69
CA ASN A 11 96.48 16.64 68.58
C ASN A 11 95.58 17.76 68.06
N LYS A 12 94.65 18.25 68.89
CA LYS A 12 93.68 19.29 68.51
C LYS A 12 94.34 20.57 68.01
N GLU A 13 95.46 20.98 68.60
CA GLU A 13 96.16 22.22 68.22
C GLU A 13 96.65 22.21 66.75
N PHE A 14 97.21 21.09 66.30
CA PHE A 14 97.59 20.89 64.90
C PHE A 14 96.36 20.94 63.98
N VAL A 15 95.27 20.27 64.36
CA VAL A 15 94.05 20.21 63.55
C VAL A 15 93.33 21.55 63.49
N GLN A 16 93.38 22.36 64.56
CA GLN A 16 92.89 23.74 64.54
C GLN A 16 93.67 24.59 63.53
N THR A 17 94.99 24.41 63.46
CA THR A 17 95.85 25.09 62.48
C THR A 17 95.49 24.66 61.05
N LEU A 18 95.36 23.35 60.82
CA LEU A 18 95.01 22.78 59.52
C LEU A 18 93.59 23.18 59.06
N ALA A 19 92.59 23.10 59.94
CA ALA A 19 91.21 23.49 59.66
C ALA A 19 91.10 25.00 59.39
N SER A 20 91.82 25.84 60.15
CA SER A 20 91.89 27.28 59.91
C SER A 20 92.53 27.61 58.55
N ALA A 21 93.58 26.87 58.16
CA ALA A 21 94.20 27.02 56.85
C ALA A 21 93.24 26.62 55.71
N LEU A 22 92.53 25.49 55.84
CA LEU A 22 91.51 25.06 54.86
C LEU A 22 90.37 26.09 54.74
N LYS A 23 89.86 26.61 55.86
CA LYS A 23 88.83 27.67 55.87
C LYS A 23 89.32 28.96 55.20
N LYS A 24 90.55 29.39 55.46
CA LYS A 24 91.18 30.53 54.76
C LYS A 24 91.31 30.30 53.26
N ALA A 25 91.52 29.06 52.83
CA ALA A 25 91.50 28.64 51.43
C ALA A 25 90.07 28.44 50.86
N ASN A 26 89.03 28.92 51.57
CA ASN A 26 87.63 28.83 51.21
C ASN A 26 87.12 27.38 51.01
N ARG A 27 87.64 26.44 51.82
CA ARG A 27 87.20 25.04 51.84
C ARG A 27 86.30 24.81 53.06
N GLU A 28 85.16 24.16 52.84
CA GLU A 28 84.24 23.77 53.91
C GLU A 28 84.72 22.49 54.59
N VAL A 29 84.99 22.56 55.89
CA VAL A 29 85.56 21.46 56.67
C VAL A 29 84.69 21.17 57.88
N TRP A 30 84.42 19.89 58.12
CA TRP A 30 83.75 19.40 59.31
C TRP A 30 84.74 19.08 60.42
N VAL A 31 84.50 19.62 61.60
CA VAL A 31 85.28 19.37 62.83
C VAL A 31 84.35 19.23 64.04
N ASP A 32 84.69 18.31 64.94
CA ASP A 32 83.82 17.90 66.05
C ASP A 32 83.49 19.01 67.06
N TRP A 33 84.33 20.05 67.19
CA TRP A 33 84.12 21.15 68.14
C TRP A 33 83.25 22.31 67.62
N GLU A 34 82.93 22.35 66.31
CA GLU A 34 82.06 23.38 65.72
C GLU A 34 80.74 22.79 65.20
N ASP A 35 80.78 21.60 64.61
CA ASP A 35 79.67 21.08 63.82
C ASP A 35 78.76 20.09 64.59
N ILE A 36 79.03 19.84 65.88
CA ILE A 36 78.16 19.06 66.77
C ILE A 36 77.33 20.02 67.65
N PRO A 37 76.00 20.12 67.46
CA PRO A 37 75.15 20.98 68.29
C PRO A 37 75.11 20.56 69.77
N GLN A 38 75.00 21.53 70.69
CA GLN A 38 74.85 21.23 72.12
C GLN A 38 73.54 20.45 72.38
N GLY A 39 73.65 19.26 72.97
CA GLY A 39 72.53 18.39 73.31
C GLY A 39 72.15 17.34 72.25
N ALA A 40 72.82 17.31 71.10
CA ALA A 40 72.60 16.29 70.06
C ALA A 40 73.27 14.94 70.41
N GLU A 41 72.77 13.84 69.81
CA GLU A 41 73.48 12.56 69.83
C GLU A 41 74.75 12.68 68.97
N TRP A 42 75.86 13.04 69.61
CA TRP A 42 77.12 13.39 68.96
C TRP A 42 77.62 12.39 67.91
N TRP A 43 77.40 11.07 68.13
CA TRP A 43 77.81 10.03 67.18
C TRP A 43 77.00 10.06 65.88
N LYS A 44 75.70 10.36 65.96
CA LYS A 44 74.83 10.42 64.78
C LYS A 44 75.19 11.60 63.88
N GLU A 45 75.56 12.73 64.48
CA GLU A 45 76.06 13.90 63.75
C GLU A 45 77.40 13.63 63.08
N ILE A 46 78.29 12.85 63.71
CA ILE A 46 79.53 12.36 63.07
C ILE A 46 79.20 11.48 61.86
N GLU A 47 78.26 10.54 61.97
CA GLU A 47 77.87 9.67 60.86
C GLU A 47 77.34 10.49 59.68
N VAL A 48 76.49 11.48 59.94
CA VAL A 48 75.98 12.43 58.95
C VAL A 48 77.13 13.27 58.36
N GLY A 49 78.00 13.82 59.19
CA GLY A 49 79.15 14.62 58.76
C GLY A 49 80.08 13.86 57.80
N ILE A 50 80.37 12.59 58.10
CA ILE A 50 81.15 11.71 57.22
C ILE A 50 80.41 11.44 55.91
N GLN A 51 79.10 11.23 55.95
CA GLN A 51 78.29 10.99 54.75
C GLN A 51 78.24 12.23 53.85
N GLU A 52 78.16 13.43 54.43
CA GLU A 52 78.06 14.72 53.71
C GLU A 52 79.39 15.25 53.17
N ALA A 53 80.52 14.93 53.80
CA ALA A 53 81.84 15.42 53.37
C ALA A 53 82.35 14.74 52.10
N ASN A 54 82.93 15.45 51.14
CA ASN A 54 83.47 14.82 49.93
C ASN A 54 84.69 13.93 50.19
N ALA A 55 85.59 14.37 51.08
CA ALA A 55 86.78 13.63 51.49
C ALA A 55 86.83 13.43 53.01
N PHE A 56 87.51 12.39 53.44
CA PHE A 56 87.77 12.03 54.83
C PHE A 56 89.27 12.11 55.08
N LEU A 57 89.69 13.15 55.80
CA LEU A 57 91.08 13.41 56.16
C LEU A 57 91.36 12.69 57.47
N PHE A 58 92.29 11.74 57.45
CA PHE A 58 92.64 10.96 58.63
C PHE A 58 94.03 11.37 59.12
N VAL A 59 94.09 12.04 60.28
CA VAL A 59 95.35 12.50 60.89
C VAL A 59 95.99 11.34 61.64
N ILE A 60 97.12 10.84 61.12
CA ILE A 60 97.88 9.71 61.66
C ILE A 60 98.87 10.20 62.72
N THR A 61 98.67 9.70 63.94
CA THR A 61 99.48 9.89 65.15
C THR A 61 99.40 8.61 65.99
N PRO A 62 100.33 8.35 66.92
CA PRO A 62 100.23 7.19 67.80
C PRO A 62 98.88 7.10 68.55
N ASP A 63 98.31 8.25 68.93
CA ASP A 63 97.06 8.33 69.67
C ASP A 63 95.83 8.11 68.77
N SER A 64 95.80 8.65 67.55
CA SER A 64 94.67 8.42 66.63
C SER A 64 94.58 6.97 66.16
N MET A 65 95.70 6.25 66.18
CA MET A 65 95.79 4.83 65.81
C MET A 65 95.33 3.88 66.93
N THR A 66 95.34 4.33 68.19
CA THR A 66 94.84 3.57 69.35
C THR A 66 93.44 3.99 69.78
N SER A 67 92.92 5.10 69.24
CA SER A 67 91.59 5.63 69.56
C SER A 67 90.45 4.83 68.90
N GLU A 68 89.55 4.28 69.73
CA GLU A 68 88.34 3.58 69.28
C GLU A 68 87.41 4.47 68.43
N VAL A 69 87.31 5.77 68.74
CA VAL A 69 86.45 6.73 68.03
C VAL A 69 86.94 6.93 66.59
N CYS A 70 88.21 7.31 66.41
CA CYS A 70 88.87 7.42 65.10
C CYS A 70 88.77 6.14 64.27
N ALA A 71 88.93 4.96 64.89
CA ALA A 71 88.75 3.68 64.20
C ALA A 71 87.31 3.49 63.71
N ARG A 72 86.31 3.88 64.51
CA ARG A 72 84.90 3.81 64.15
C ARG A 72 84.53 4.80 63.04
N GLU A 73 85.07 6.02 63.09
CA GLU A 73 84.92 7.03 62.02
C GLU A 73 85.53 6.57 60.70
N LEU A 74 86.75 6.03 60.74
CA LEU A 74 87.43 5.49 59.57
C LEU A 74 86.65 4.33 58.95
N ASN A 75 86.18 3.39 59.77
CA ASN A 75 85.34 2.28 59.30
C ASN A 75 84.03 2.76 58.66
N HIS A 76 83.42 3.82 59.21
CA HIS A 76 82.21 4.42 58.64
C HIS A 76 82.50 5.09 57.29
N ALA A 77 83.62 5.81 57.15
CA ALA A 77 84.07 6.38 55.89
C ALA A 77 84.37 5.31 54.83
N ILE A 78 85.01 4.20 55.23
CA ILE A 78 85.28 3.05 54.36
C ILE A 78 83.97 2.41 53.88
N LYS A 79 83.01 2.17 54.78
CA LYS A 79 81.69 1.59 54.45
C LYS A 79 80.96 2.38 53.35
N HIS A 80 81.14 3.70 53.36
CA HIS A 80 80.52 4.62 52.41
C HIS A 80 81.42 4.97 51.22
N ASN A 81 82.53 4.25 51.02
CA ASN A 81 83.51 4.47 49.95
C ASN A 81 83.95 5.93 49.85
N LYS A 82 84.09 6.63 50.98
CA LYS A 82 84.53 8.03 51.00
C LYS A 82 85.98 8.13 50.52
N ARG A 83 86.34 9.28 49.97
CA ARG A 83 87.72 9.53 49.56
C ARG A 83 88.59 9.71 50.79
N LEU A 84 89.42 8.73 51.11
CA LEU A 84 90.35 8.78 52.25
C LEU A 84 91.61 9.57 51.86
N ILE A 85 92.02 10.51 52.72
CA ILE A 85 93.26 11.28 52.57
C ILE A 85 94.05 11.15 53.88
N PRO A 86 95.11 10.32 53.91
CA PRO A 86 95.92 10.15 55.10
C PRO A 86 96.88 11.32 55.28
N ILE A 87 96.93 11.86 56.50
CA ILE A 87 97.80 12.98 56.89
C ILE A 87 98.72 12.50 58.01
N LEU A 88 100.00 12.27 57.73
CA LEU A 88 100.96 11.84 58.75
C LEU A 88 101.49 13.04 59.52
N HIS A 89 101.16 13.15 60.81
CA HIS A 89 101.66 14.22 61.68
C HIS A 89 102.78 13.73 62.62
N GLN A 90 102.69 12.50 63.12
CA GLN A 90 103.72 11.88 63.97
C GLN A 90 104.01 10.44 63.51
N GLU A 91 105.27 9.99 63.59
CA GLU A 91 105.63 8.63 63.19
C GLU A 91 105.02 7.57 64.12
N VAL A 92 104.45 6.51 63.52
CA VAL A 92 103.76 5.45 64.25
C VAL A 92 104.45 4.11 63.98
N LYS A 93 104.74 3.34 65.04
CA LYS A 93 105.41 2.02 64.97
C LYS A 93 104.45 0.82 65.12
N GLY A 94 103.17 1.00 64.80
CA GLY A 94 102.11 -0.01 64.97
C GLY A 94 101.49 -0.49 63.66
N GLU A 95 100.57 -1.46 63.74
CA GLU A 95 99.81 -1.95 62.57
C GLU A 95 98.90 -0.84 62.02
N ILE A 96 99.07 -0.52 60.73
CA ILE A 96 98.30 0.53 60.05
C ILE A 96 97.15 -0.12 59.27
N PRO A 97 95.90 0.38 59.36
CA PRO A 97 94.79 -0.14 58.59
C PRO A 97 95.14 -0.24 57.10
N PRO A 98 94.96 -1.41 56.45
CA PRO A 98 95.38 -1.64 55.07
C PRO A 98 94.85 -0.60 54.07
N GLN A 99 93.65 -0.08 54.32
CA GLN A 99 92.98 0.92 53.48
C GLN A 99 93.65 2.30 53.54
N ILE A 100 94.29 2.64 54.66
CA ILE A 100 95.08 3.87 54.82
C ILE A 100 96.52 3.65 54.35
N ALA A 101 97.09 2.47 54.62
CA ALA A 101 98.44 2.10 54.16
C ALA A 101 98.55 2.02 52.63
N ALA A 102 97.46 1.65 51.93
CA ALA A 102 97.41 1.55 50.47
C ALA A 102 97.33 2.89 49.73
N ILE A 103 97.24 4.02 50.44
CA ILE A 103 97.10 5.36 49.87
C ILE A 103 98.38 6.17 50.14
N ASN A 104 98.80 7.02 49.20
CA ASN A 104 99.93 7.93 49.43
C ASN A 104 99.59 8.95 50.53
N TRP A 105 100.46 9.06 51.53
CA TRP A 105 100.25 9.95 52.66
C TRP A 105 100.76 11.35 52.36
N ILE A 106 100.12 12.34 52.99
CA ILE A 106 100.59 13.72 52.99
C ILE A 106 101.28 13.97 54.33
N PHE A 107 102.54 14.37 54.28
CA PHE A 107 103.40 14.48 55.46
C PHE A 107 103.33 15.90 56.04
N PHE A 108 102.92 16.00 57.31
CA PHE A 108 102.80 17.23 58.11
C PHE A 108 103.54 17.07 59.46
N ARG A 109 104.72 16.46 59.45
CA ARG A 109 105.57 16.36 60.66
C ARG A 109 106.17 17.73 60.98
N GLU A 110 106.62 17.93 62.22
CA GLU A 110 107.25 19.21 62.62
C GLU A 110 108.46 19.62 61.76
N SER A 111 109.16 18.65 61.16
CA SER A 111 110.28 18.86 60.25
C SER A 111 109.89 19.19 58.81
N ASP A 112 108.63 18.97 58.43
CA ASP A 112 108.15 19.14 57.05
C ASP A 112 107.62 20.58 56.81
N ASN A 113 107.69 21.07 55.57
CA ASN A 113 107.20 22.41 55.22
C ASN A 113 105.66 22.41 55.14
N PHE A 114 105.02 23.15 56.05
CA PHE A 114 103.55 23.25 56.14
C PHE A 114 102.89 23.73 54.84
N ASP A 115 103.40 24.80 54.20
CA ASP A 115 102.79 25.39 53.01
C ASP A 115 102.85 24.44 51.80
N HIS A 116 103.95 23.68 51.68
CA HIS A 116 104.10 22.68 50.62
C HIS A 116 103.17 21.49 50.83
N ALA A 117 103.09 20.97 52.06
CA ALA A 117 102.17 19.89 52.41
C ALA A 117 100.70 20.31 52.24
N PHE A 118 100.38 21.55 52.61
CA PHE A 118 99.06 22.13 52.46
C PHE A 118 98.65 22.32 50.99
N THR A 119 99.55 22.79 50.15
CA THR A 119 99.32 22.87 48.69
C THR A 119 99.06 21.48 48.09
N THR A 120 99.81 20.47 48.54
CA THR A 120 99.60 19.07 48.12
C THR A 120 98.24 18.55 48.56
N LEU A 121 97.79 18.90 49.78
CA LEU A 121 96.45 18.56 50.27
C LEU A 121 95.34 19.22 49.43
N LEU A 122 95.47 20.50 49.09
CA LEU A 122 94.50 21.19 48.23
C LEU A 122 94.42 20.55 46.84
N ASN A 123 95.58 20.27 46.21
CA ASN A 123 95.63 19.58 44.92
C ASN A 123 94.99 18.19 44.99
N THR A 124 95.22 17.44 46.06
CA THR A 124 94.56 16.16 46.28
C THR A 124 93.05 16.38 46.38
N LEU A 125 92.55 17.30 47.21
CA LEU A 125 91.12 17.56 47.33
C LEU A 125 90.45 17.93 46.00
N ASP A 126 91.13 18.72 45.15
CA ASP A 126 90.59 19.20 43.88
C ASP A 126 90.65 18.15 42.75
N THR A 127 91.47 17.10 42.90
CA THR A 127 91.59 16.04 41.87
C THR A 127 90.28 15.28 41.70
N ASP A 128 89.70 15.28 40.50
CA ASP A 128 88.43 14.62 40.14
C ASP A 128 87.25 15.02 41.06
N LEU A 129 87.23 16.28 41.50
CA LEU A 129 86.28 16.80 42.49
C LEU A 129 84.82 16.62 42.08
N GLU A 130 84.46 16.85 40.82
CA GLU A 130 83.09 16.70 40.33
C GLU A 130 82.58 15.26 40.46
N ARG A 131 83.44 14.27 40.22
CA ARG A 131 83.08 12.86 40.42
C ARG A 131 82.80 12.55 41.88
N VAL A 132 83.63 13.06 42.79
CA VAL A 132 83.46 12.87 44.24
C VAL A 132 82.19 13.58 44.73
N ARG A 133 81.89 14.77 44.20
CA ARG A 133 80.64 15.50 44.50
C ARG A 133 79.40 14.74 44.04
N ILE A 134 79.42 14.19 42.82
CA ILE A 134 78.30 13.37 42.30
C ILE A 134 78.14 12.09 43.13
N HIS A 135 79.24 11.43 43.51
CA HIS A 135 79.22 10.29 44.43
C HIS A 135 78.51 10.68 45.74
N THR A 136 78.97 11.72 46.43
CA THR A 136 78.39 12.16 47.71
C THR A 136 76.92 12.57 47.57
N ARG A 137 76.54 13.28 46.50
CA ARG A 137 75.16 13.68 46.24
C ARG A 137 74.22 12.49 46.05
N ILE A 138 74.63 11.49 45.27
CA ILE A 138 73.83 10.28 45.06
C ILE A 138 73.79 9.45 46.35
N LEU A 139 74.89 9.37 47.10
CA LEU A 139 74.94 8.65 48.37
C LEU A 139 73.93 9.22 49.35
N ARG A 140 73.91 10.55 49.52
CA ARG A 140 72.96 11.22 50.39
C ARG A 140 71.51 10.89 50.03
N ARG A 141 71.13 11.04 48.76
CA ARG A 141 69.77 10.69 48.30
C ARG A 141 69.45 9.21 48.49
N ALA A 142 70.43 8.33 48.31
CA ALA A 142 70.25 6.89 48.51
C ALA A 142 70.09 6.53 50.00
N VAL A 143 70.81 7.20 50.90
CA VAL A 143 70.65 7.07 52.36
C VAL A 143 69.31 7.64 52.83
N GLU A 144 68.91 8.82 52.32
CA GLU A 144 67.59 9.40 52.57
C GLU A 144 66.48 8.44 52.11
N TRP A 145 66.61 7.85 50.92
CA TRP A 145 65.69 6.84 50.41
C TRP A 145 65.63 5.57 51.28
N GLU A 146 66.77 5.07 51.76
CA GLU A 146 66.83 3.91 52.66
C GLU A 146 66.16 4.20 54.00
N SER A 147 66.42 5.37 54.58
CA SER A 147 65.85 5.80 55.87
C SER A 147 64.32 5.94 55.82
N HIS A 148 63.75 6.24 54.65
CA HIS A 148 62.30 6.32 54.40
C HIS A 148 61.72 5.00 53.86
N GLN A 149 62.26 3.85 54.29
CA GLN A 149 61.75 2.52 53.91
C GLN A 149 61.67 2.28 52.39
N ARG A 150 62.54 2.93 51.61
CA ARG A 150 62.62 2.81 50.15
C ARG A 150 61.37 3.28 49.39
N ASP A 151 60.70 4.33 49.89
CA ASP A 151 59.53 4.92 49.24
C ASP A 151 59.82 5.38 47.79
N LYS A 152 58.84 5.18 46.90
CA LYS A 152 58.93 5.50 45.46
C LYS A 152 58.95 6.99 45.14
N SER A 153 58.50 7.85 46.07
CA SER A 153 58.48 9.30 45.93
C SER A 153 59.89 9.90 45.90
N PHE A 154 60.85 9.25 46.57
CA PHE A 154 62.25 9.68 46.64
C PHE A 154 63.10 9.20 45.45
N LEU A 155 62.56 8.41 44.52
CA LEU A 155 63.30 7.90 43.36
C LEU A 155 63.61 9.01 42.34
N LEU A 156 64.78 8.94 41.70
CA LEU A 156 65.18 9.89 40.66
C LEU A 156 64.29 9.76 39.42
N ARG A 157 64.03 10.89 38.74
CA ARG A 157 63.23 10.94 37.50
C ARG A 157 63.83 11.91 36.51
N GLY A 158 63.57 11.69 35.22
CA GLY A 158 63.97 12.60 34.15
C GLY A 158 65.49 12.76 34.08
N GLN A 159 65.96 14.00 33.92
CA GLN A 159 67.38 14.29 33.71
C GLN A 159 68.29 13.85 34.87
N ASP A 160 67.82 13.95 36.11
CA ASP A 160 68.57 13.53 37.31
C ASP A 160 68.88 12.03 37.29
N LEU A 161 67.93 11.20 36.84
CA LEU A 161 68.12 9.76 36.69
C LEU A 161 69.11 9.46 35.56
N THR A 162 68.97 10.12 34.41
CA THR A 162 69.86 9.96 33.27
C THR A 162 71.31 10.29 33.65
N ASN A 163 71.52 11.39 34.38
CA ASN A 163 72.84 11.79 34.87
C ASN A 163 73.41 10.75 35.86
N ALA A 164 72.60 10.22 36.77
CA ALA A 164 73.03 9.20 37.73
C ALA A 164 73.36 7.86 37.05
N GLN A 165 72.61 7.44 36.02
CA GLN A 165 72.91 6.25 35.22
C GLN A 165 74.22 6.41 34.43
N HIS A 166 74.44 7.58 33.83
CA HIS A 166 75.71 7.87 33.16
C HIS A 166 76.89 7.84 34.12
N TRP A 167 76.75 8.44 35.31
CA TRP A 167 77.76 8.34 36.36
C TRP A 167 78.05 6.88 36.74
N LEU A 168 77.01 6.07 37.00
CA LEU A 168 77.14 4.66 37.37
C LEU A 168 77.83 3.80 36.29
N SER A 169 77.60 4.11 35.00
CA SER A 169 78.25 3.39 33.89
C SER A 169 79.75 3.67 33.79
N ARG A 170 80.20 4.87 34.20
CA ARG A 170 81.61 5.31 34.15
C ARG A 170 82.33 5.14 35.50
N SER A 171 81.62 4.70 36.54
CA SER A 171 82.14 4.71 37.91
C SER A 171 83.00 3.49 38.27
N ILE A 172 83.03 2.45 37.44
CA ILE A 172 83.74 1.18 37.71
C ILE A 172 85.27 1.35 37.65
N GLU A 173 85.78 2.30 36.86
CA GLU A 173 87.21 2.38 36.53
C GLU A 173 88.07 3.26 37.47
N LYS A 174 87.48 4.10 38.36
CA LYS A 174 88.22 5.03 39.24
C LYS A 174 87.55 5.22 40.61
N PRO A 175 88.30 5.39 41.72
CA PRO A 175 87.71 5.70 43.03
C PRO A 175 87.10 7.12 43.08
N PRO A 176 86.11 7.41 43.95
CA PRO A 176 85.42 6.46 44.83
C PRO A 176 84.48 5.52 44.05
N GLN A 177 84.48 4.24 44.43
CA GLN A 177 83.61 3.24 43.83
C GLN A 177 82.17 3.44 44.32
N PRO A 178 81.14 3.25 43.48
CA PRO A 178 79.75 3.32 43.94
C PRO A 178 79.50 2.31 45.05
N THR A 179 78.81 2.76 46.09
CA THR A 179 78.27 1.88 47.13
C THR A 179 77.15 1.00 46.56
N GLN A 180 76.91 -0.12 47.22
CA GLN A 180 75.79 -1.02 46.88
C GLN A 180 74.45 -0.29 46.94
N LEU A 181 74.29 0.62 47.92
CA LEU A 181 73.06 1.38 48.13
C LEU A 181 72.78 2.36 46.98
N GLN A 182 73.79 3.11 46.53
CA GLN A 182 73.65 4.01 45.36
C GLN A 182 73.25 3.24 44.10
N THR A 183 73.85 2.07 43.88
CA THR A 183 73.55 1.21 42.73
C THR A 183 72.10 0.74 42.77
N GLN A 184 71.62 0.24 43.92
CA GLN A 184 70.23 -0.18 44.10
C GLN A 184 69.24 0.97 43.86
N TYR A 185 69.54 2.16 44.40
CA TYR A 185 68.71 3.34 44.26
C TYR A 185 68.55 3.78 42.79
N ILE A 186 69.63 3.82 42.02
CA ILE A 186 69.60 4.18 40.59
C ILE A 186 68.81 3.14 39.77
N VAL A 187 69.04 1.85 40.02
CA VAL A 187 68.35 0.76 39.30
C VAL A 187 66.85 0.75 39.58
N GLN A 188 66.43 0.96 40.83
CA GLN A 188 65.01 1.05 41.19
C GLN A 188 64.34 2.28 40.55
N SER A 189 65.03 3.41 40.53
CA SER A 189 64.58 4.64 39.87
C SER A 189 64.33 4.40 38.36
N ALA A 190 65.25 3.70 37.69
CA ALA A 190 65.11 3.33 36.27
C ALA A 190 63.92 2.42 35.98
N ARG A 191 63.70 1.40 36.81
CA ARG A 191 62.56 0.47 36.67
C ARG A 191 61.22 1.18 36.84
N ALA A 192 61.13 2.13 37.78
CA ALA A 192 59.91 2.89 38.04
C ALA A 192 59.52 3.79 36.84
N GLN A 193 60.48 4.47 36.21
CA GLN A 193 60.21 5.36 35.08
C GLN A 193 59.74 4.58 33.83
N SER A 194 60.36 3.44 33.53
CA SER A 194 59.97 2.59 32.39
C SER A 194 58.52 2.07 32.51
N LYS A 195 58.10 1.63 33.71
CA LYS A 195 56.74 1.13 33.95
C LYS A 195 55.67 2.23 33.79
N SER A 196 56.00 3.48 34.10
CA SER A 196 55.08 4.61 33.91
C SER A 196 54.92 5.02 32.44
N GLN A 197 55.98 4.95 31.63
CA GLN A 197 55.91 5.29 30.20
C GLN A 197 55.08 4.26 29.42
N ASN A 198 55.29 2.97 29.69
CA ASN A 198 54.53 1.90 29.03
C ASN A 198 53.02 1.94 29.32
N ARG A 199 52.62 2.35 30.54
CA ARG A 199 51.19 2.53 30.89
C ARG A 199 50.51 3.65 30.10
N LYS A 200 51.19 4.78 29.87
CA LYS A 200 50.64 5.91 29.10
C LYS A 200 50.48 5.55 27.62
N LEU A 201 51.46 4.85 27.04
CA LEU A 201 51.40 4.40 25.64
C LEU A 201 50.26 3.39 25.42
N ALA A 202 50.11 2.40 26.31
CA ALA A 202 49.04 1.40 26.22
C ALA A 202 47.64 2.02 26.32
N ALA A 203 47.44 3.02 27.19
CA ALA A 203 46.17 3.74 27.31
C ALA A 203 45.82 4.52 26.03
N ALA A 204 46.80 5.16 25.38
CA ALA A 204 46.59 5.88 24.13
C ALA A 204 46.23 4.93 22.96
N PHE A 205 46.89 3.77 22.87
CA PHE A 205 46.55 2.73 21.88
C PHE A 205 45.14 2.17 22.11
N ALA A 206 44.75 1.90 23.35
CA ALA A 206 43.40 1.43 23.67
C ALA A 206 42.34 2.47 23.29
N ALA A 207 42.57 3.77 23.57
CA ALA A 207 41.65 4.83 23.19
C ALA A 207 41.50 5.00 21.67
N PHE A 208 42.60 4.86 20.92
CA PHE A 208 42.56 4.90 19.45
C PHE A 208 41.78 3.72 18.86
N ILE A 209 41.98 2.50 19.36
CA ILE A 209 41.23 1.32 18.94
C ILE A 209 39.74 1.49 19.23
N ILE A 210 39.38 2.01 20.41
CA ILE A 210 37.98 2.31 20.75
C ILE A 210 37.39 3.36 19.81
N ALA A 211 38.11 4.43 19.50
CA ALA A 211 37.64 5.47 18.59
C ALA A 211 37.42 4.95 17.16
N VAL A 212 38.33 4.12 16.64
CA VAL A 212 38.17 3.46 15.33
C VAL A 212 36.98 2.49 15.35
N ALA A 213 36.84 1.69 16.40
CA ALA A 213 35.71 0.78 16.56
C ALA A 213 34.37 1.54 16.61
N LEU A 214 34.29 2.63 17.37
CA LEU A 214 33.10 3.49 17.43
C LEU A 214 32.81 4.16 16.07
N GLY A 215 33.84 4.58 15.34
CA GLY A 215 33.68 5.12 13.98
C GLY A 215 33.12 4.08 13.00
N LEU A 216 33.61 2.84 13.05
CA LEU A 216 33.09 1.72 12.25
C LEU A 216 31.65 1.37 12.63
N VAL A 217 31.32 1.36 13.92
CA VAL A 217 29.95 1.14 14.40
C VAL A 217 29.03 2.26 13.93
N ALA A 218 29.45 3.53 14.00
CA ALA A 218 28.65 4.66 13.52
C ALA A 218 28.39 4.60 12.00
N LEU A 219 29.40 4.19 11.20
CA LEU A 219 29.23 3.97 9.76
C LEU A 219 28.27 2.80 9.47
N TYR A 220 28.40 1.70 10.22
CA TYR A 220 27.53 0.54 10.10
C TYR A 220 26.07 0.90 10.45
N GLU A 221 25.85 1.54 11.60
CA GLU A 221 24.53 2.00 12.02
C GLU A 221 23.96 3.07 11.08
N GLY A 222 24.80 3.96 10.53
CA GLY A 222 24.39 4.92 9.51
C GLY A 222 23.91 4.25 8.22
N HIS A 223 24.62 3.21 7.76
CA HIS A 223 24.20 2.43 6.59
C HIS A 223 22.89 1.69 6.86
N LYS A 224 22.76 1.06 8.04
CA LYS A 224 21.54 0.37 8.48
C LYS A 224 20.36 1.33 8.60
N ALA A 225 20.55 2.54 9.13
CA ALA A 225 19.52 3.57 9.21
C ALA A 225 19.06 4.04 7.82
N LYS A 226 19.98 4.19 6.87
CA LYS A 226 19.66 4.51 5.47
C LYS A 226 18.84 3.40 4.80
N GLN A 227 19.23 2.14 4.99
CA GLN A 227 18.47 0.98 4.50
C GLN A 227 17.07 0.92 5.13
N ALA A 228 16.96 1.11 6.44
CA ALA A 228 15.68 1.14 7.15
C ALA A 228 14.77 2.26 6.62
N ARG A 229 15.31 3.44 6.32
CA ARG A 229 14.56 4.55 5.71
C ARG A 229 14.05 4.22 4.30
N ASN A 230 14.89 3.59 3.48
CA ASN A 230 14.49 3.15 2.14
C ASN A 230 13.37 2.10 2.21
N HIS A 231 13.51 1.12 3.10
CA HIS A 231 12.50 0.09 3.32
C HIS A 231 11.18 0.66 3.85
N ALA A 232 11.23 1.61 4.79
CA ALA A 232 10.04 2.29 5.30
C ALA A 232 9.29 3.03 4.19
N THR A 233 10.03 3.70 3.28
CA THR A 233 9.44 4.39 2.13
C THR A 233 8.77 3.39 1.17
N LEU A 234 9.46 2.30 0.80
CA LEU A 234 8.87 1.26 -0.07
C LEU A 234 7.63 0.63 0.55
N SER A 235 7.64 0.42 1.87
CA SER A 235 6.49 -0.10 2.63
C SER A 235 5.32 0.89 2.64
N GLN A 236 5.59 2.20 2.71
CA GLN A 236 4.57 3.23 2.60
C GLN A 236 3.94 3.25 1.19
N ILE A 237 4.75 3.16 0.13
CA ILE A 237 4.24 3.08 -1.25
C ILE A 237 3.34 1.85 -1.41
N ARG A 238 3.78 0.68 -0.91
CA ARG A 238 2.94 -0.54 -0.89
C ARG A 238 1.63 -0.33 -0.15
N ALA A 239 1.69 0.24 1.04
CA ALA A 239 0.50 0.48 1.85
C ALA A 239 -0.49 1.40 1.10
N LEU A 240 -0.01 2.44 0.42
CA LEU A 240 -0.86 3.32 -0.41
C LEU A 240 -1.44 2.58 -1.62
N THR A 241 -0.66 1.75 -2.30
CA THR A 241 -1.14 0.93 -3.43
C THR A 241 -2.22 -0.05 -2.98
N SER A 242 -2.00 -0.79 -1.88
CA SER A 242 -3.00 -1.70 -1.30
C SER A 242 -4.23 -0.95 -0.78
N LEU A 243 -4.06 0.24 -0.21
CA LEU A 243 -5.17 1.10 0.20
C LEU A 243 -6.02 1.53 -1.00
N SER A 244 -5.39 1.86 -2.13
CA SER A 244 -6.11 2.16 -3.38
C SER A 244 -6.93 0.95 -3.85
N GLU A 245 -6.32 -0.24 -3.88
CA GLU A 245 -7.00 -1.47 -4.29
C GLU A 245 -8.20 -1.80 -3.40
N ALA A 246 -8.02 -1.68 -2.07
CA ALA A 246 -9.08 -1.90 -1.09
C ALA A 246 -10.22 -0.87 -1.22
N ARG A 247 -9.88 0.40 -1.47
CA ARG A 247 -10.88 1.46 -1.67
C ARG A 247 -11.66 1.28 -2.97
N LEU A 248 -11.02 0.86 -4.07
CA LEU A 248 -11.72 0.50 -5.31
C LEU A 248 -12.68 -0.67 -5.07
N ALA A 249 -12.25 -1.70 -4.33
CA ALA A 249 -13.10 -2.84 -4.00
C ALA A 249 -14.33 -2.43 -3.17
N ASN A 250 -14.21 -1.39 -2.34
CA ASN A 250 -15.30 -0.83 -1.55
C ASN A 250 -16.06 0.32 -2.24
N HIS A 251 -15.91 0.49 -3.57
CA HIS A 251 -16.56 1.54 -4.36
C HIS A 251 -16.26 2.99 -3.91
N ASN A 252 -15.15 3.22 -3.20
CA ASN A 252 -14.66 4.57 -2.91
C ASN A 252 -13.67 5.00 -4.00
N GLU A 253 -14.22 5.37 -5.16
CA GLU A 253 -13.46 5.65 -6.40
C GLU A 253 -12.44 6.79 -6.20
N LEU A 254 -12.88 7.97 -5.75
CA LEU A 254 -12.01 9.13 -5.53
C LEU A 254 -10.96 8.87 -4.45
N GLY A 255 -11.33 8.20 -3.35
CA GLY A 255 -10.39 7.85 -2.29
C GLY A 255 -9.31 6.86 -2.76
N ALA A 256 -9.65 5.98 -3.69
CA ALA A 256 -8.68 5.09 -4.30
C ALA A 256 -7.75 5.81 -5.27
N LEU A 257 -8.31 6.64 -6.17
CA LEU A 257 -7.53 7.45 -7.10
C LEU A 257 -6.54 8.37 -6.36
N LEU A 258 -6.96 8.97 -5.23
CA LEU A 258 -6.05 9.76 -4.39
C LEU A 258 -4.90 8.92 -3.83
N ALA A 259 -5.19 7.71 -3.34
CA ALA A 259 -4.16 6.81 -2.81
C ALA A 259 -3.19 6.33 -3.91
N SER A 260 -3.68 6.01 -5.11
CA SER A 260 -2.84 5.59 -6.23
C SER A 260 -1.97 6.72 -6.77
N VAL A 261 -2.50 7.95 -6.85
CA VAL A 261 -1.74 9.15 -7.25
C VAL A 261 -0.66 9.47 -6.20
N LYS A 262 -0.97 9.36 -4.90
CA LYS A 262 0.05 9.48 -3.83
C LYS A 262 1.15 8.44 -3.97
N ALA A 263 0.79 7.17 -4.17
CA ALA A 263 1.76 6.09 -4.36
C ALA A 263 2.65 6.35 -5.59
N ALA A 264 2.06 6.78 -6.70
CA ALA A 264 2.77 7.10 -7.94
C ALA A 264 3.69 8.33 -7.81
N LYS A 265 3.27 9.39 -7.11
CA LYS A 265 4.12 10.57 -6.84
C LYS A 265 5.31 10.22 -5.95
N GLN A 266 5.07 9.47 -4.87
CA GLN A 266 6.14 8.99 -3.99
C GLN A 266 7.12 8.09 -4.76
N TRP A 267 6.61 7.19 -5.60
CA TRP A 267 7.41 6.37 -6.48
C TRP A 267 8.27 7.20 -7.45
N HIS A 268 7.67 8.19 -8.13
CA HIS A 268 8.40 9.04 -9.08
C HIS A 268 9.59 9.75 -8.42
N THR A 269 9.39 10.25 -7.20
CA THR A 269 10.44 10.91 -6.39
C THR A 269 11.57 9.95 -5.99
N PHE A 270 11.26 8.66 -5.81
CA PHE A 270 12.19 7.61 -5.40
C PHE A 270 12.74 6.75 -6.56
N SER A 271 12.37 7.05 -7.80
CA SER A 271 12.69 6.22 -8.98
C SER A 271 14.19 6.00 -9.22
N TRP A 272 15.06 6.88 -8.72
CA TRP A 272 16.52 6.77 -8.82
C TRP A 272 17.10 5.54 -8.10
N LEU A 273 16.40 4.99 -7.10
CA LEU A 273 16.80 3.77 -6.38
C LEU A 273 16.68 2.49 -7.23
N ALA A 274 16.02 2.55 -8.40
CA ALA A 274 15.89 1.40 -9.29
C ALA A 274 17.20 0.93 -9.93
N ASN A 275 18.28 1.71 -9.78
CA ASN A 275 19.62 1.38 -10.28
C ASN A 275 20.48 0.62 -9.26
N ASP A 276 20.01 0.36 -8.04
CA ASP A 276 20.73 -0.40 -7.00
C ASP A 276 20.50 -1.91 -7.19
N GLU A 277 21.57 -2.69 -7.41
CA GLU A 277 21.52 -4.14 -7.65
C GLU A 277 20.86 -4.92 -6.50
N THR A 278 20.90 -4.38 -5.28
CA THR A 278 20.44 -5.04 -4.06
C THR A 278 18.92 -5.29 -4.03
N TYR A 279 18.12 -4.48 -4.75
CA TYR A 279 16.65 -4.47 -4.65
C TYR A 279 15.91 -4.63 -5.99
N GLN A 280 16.61 -4.91 -7.10
CA GLN A 280 16.03 -4.80 -8.45
C GLN A 280 14.71 -5.55 -8.66
N LYS A 281 14.58 -6.78 -8.15
CA LYS A 281 13.37 -7.59 -8.34
C LYS A 281 12.16 -7.04 -7.58
N GLU A 282 12.37 -6.64 -6.33
CA GLU A 282 11.32 -6.13 -5.44
C GLU A 282 10.87 -4.72 -5.84
N ILE A 283 11.80 -3.90 -6.33
CA ILE A 283 11.54 -2.58 -6.90
C ILE A 283 10.76 -2.70 -8.22
N LEU A 284 11.15 -3.62 -9.10
CA LEU A 284 10.47 -3.79 -10.39
C LEU A 284 9.02 -4.25 -10.23
N ASP A 285 8.78 -5.16 -9.27
CA ASP A 285 7.42 -5.63 -8.95
C ASP A 285 6.55 -4.49 -8.41
N LEU A 286 7.06 -3.74 -7.43
CA LEU A 286 6.35 -2.58 -6.88
C LEU A 286 6.10 -1.49 -7.93
N LYS A 287 7.05 -1.25 -8.85
CA LYS A 287 6.88 -0.32 -9.96
C LYS A 287 5.67 -0.69 -10.82
N ASN A 288 5.59 -1.97 -11.20
CA ASN A 288 4.53 -2.48 -12.05
C ASN A 288 3.19 -2.43 -11.32
N GLN A 289 3.17 -2.77 -10.01
CA GLN A 289 1.98 -2.67 -9.19
C GLN A 289 1.47 -1.23 -9.09
N VAL A 290 2.33 -0.26 -8.75
CA VAL A 290 1.96 1.17 -8.69
C VAL A 290 1.41 1.66 -10.03
N HIS A 291 2.07 1.29 -11.14
CA HIS A 291 1.62 1.67 -12.47
C HIS A 291 0.26 1.05 -12.82
N HIS A 292 0.07 -0.24 -12.52
CA HIS A 292 -1.17 -0.96 -12.74
C HIS A 292 -2.32 -0.35 -11.93
N THR A 293 -2.13 -0.16 -10.63
CA THR A 293 -3.15 0.37 -9.72
C THR A 293 -3.52 1.81 -10.05
N LEU A 294 -2.55 2.65 -10.44
CA LEU A 294 -2.85 3.99 -10.95
C LEU A 294 -3.71 3.92 -12.23
N LYS A 295 -3.31 3.10 -13.20
CA LYS A 295 -4.05 2.93 -14.46
C LYS A 295 -5.47 2.39 -14.22
N GLU A 296 -5.63 1.41 -13.34
CA GLU A 296 -6.91 0.84 -12.92
C GLU A 296 -7.79 1.91 -12.28
N SER A 297 -7.28 2.64 -11.28
CA SER A 297 -8.03 3.70 -10.61
C SER A 297 -8.48 4.81 -11.57
N ILE A 298 -7.64 5.21 -12.53
CA ILE A 298 -7.99 6.21 -13.54
C ILE A 298 -9.09 5.68 -14.47
N SER A 299 -9.08 4.39 -14.82
CA SER A 299 -10.09 3.81 -15.71
C SER A 299 -11.44 3.55 -15.03
N GLU A 300 -11.43 3.24 -13.74
CA GLU A 300 -12.63 2.89 -12.98
C GLU A 300 -13.30 4.12 -12.35
N THR A 301 -12.55 5.19 -12.02
CA THR A 301 -13.11 6.38 -11.35
C THR A 301 -13.98 7.20 -12.30
N ARG A 302 -15.29 7.18 -12.04
CA ARG A 302 -16.36 7.97 -12.68
C ARG A 302 -16.76 9.17 -11.85
N GLU A 303 -16.76 9.02 -10.53
CA GLU A 303 -16.97 10.13 -9.60
C GLU A 303 -15.83 11.14 -9.80
N ARG A 304 -16.17 12.37 -10.20
CA ARG A 304 -15.20 13.45 -10.44
C ARG A 304 -15.10 14.40 -9.28
N ASN A 305 -16.18 14.54 -8.54
CA ASN A 305 -16.21 15.39 -7.38
C ASN A 305 -17.28 14.94 -6.39
N ARG A 306 -17.03 15.31 -5.15
CA ARG A 306 -17.97 15.24 -4.04
C ARG A 306 -18.15 16.65 -3.49
N LEU A 307 -19.38 17.03 -3.20
CA LEU A 307 -19.73 18.35 -2.67
C LEU A 307 -20.18 18.15 -1.23
N GLU A 308 -19.44 18.73 -0.29
CA GLU A 308 -19.56 18.44 1.15
C GLU A 308 -19.69 19.74 1.96
N LEU A 309 -20.82 20.45 1.80
CA LEU A 309 -21.09 21.69 2.55
C LEU A 309 -22.39 21.65 3.36
N HIS A 310 -23.34 20.78 3.01
CA HIS A 310 -24.56 20.60 3.78
C HIS A 310 -24.26 19.91 5.12
N ALA A 311 -24.94 20.35 6.17
CA ALA A 311 -24.78 19.82 7.53
C ALA A 311 -25.68 18.61 7.81
N ASP A 312 -26.70 18.40 6.98
CA ASP A 312 -27.67 17.31 7.08
C ASP A 312 -28.00 16.76 5.68
N ARG A 313 -28.86 15.73 5.62
CA ARG A 313 -29.22 14.98 4.42
C ARG A 313 -29.63 15.92 3.29
N VAL A 314 -28.95 15.78 2.15
CA VAL A 314 -29.34 16.43 0.91
C VAL A 314 -30.59 15.75 0.38
N GLN A 315 -31.67 16.50 0.21
CA GLN A 315 -32.95 15.95 -0.25
C GLN A 315 -33.04 15.98 -1.78
N THR A 316 -32.52 17.04 -2.40
CA THR A 316 -32.69 17.29 -3.82
C THR A 316 -31.44 17.94 -4.43
N VAL A 317 -31.22 17.64 -5.71
CA VAL A 317 -30.16 18.24 -6.53
C VAL A 317 -30.68 18.42 -7.94
N ARG A 318 -30.45 19.59 -8.55
CA ARG A 318 -30.86 19.89 -9.93
C ARG A 318 -29.78 20.64 -10.69
N PHE A 319 -29.58 20.28 -11.95
CA PHE A 319 -28.78 21.08 -12.87
C PHE A 319 -29.59 22.22 -13.45
N ARG A 320 -29.00 23.42 -13.47
CA ARG A 320 -29.51 24.55 -14.23
C ARG A 320 -29.31 24.29 -15.73
N PRO A 321 -30.33 24.50 -16.57
CA PRO A 321 -30.16 24.51 -18.02
C PRO A 321 -29.06 25.50 -18.45
N ASN A 322 -28.13 25.06 -19.31
CA ASN A 322 -27.07 25.93 -19.79
C ASN A 322 -27.65 27.09 -20.62
N THR A 323 -27.36 28.32 -20.22
CA THR A 323 -27.71 29.54 -20.96
C THR A 323 -26.56 29.95 -21.89
N GLU A 324 -26.86 30.72 -22.95
CA GLU A 324 -25.81 31.27 -23.86
C GLU A 324 -24.83 32.19 -23.14
N LYS A 325 -25.29 32.87 -22.08
CA LYS A 325 -24.52 33.75 -21.21
C LYS A 325 -24.63 33.24 -19.77
N GLY A 326 -23.51 32.87 -19.15
CA GLY A 326 -23.46 32.38 -17.76
C GLY A 326 -22.47 31.23 -17.57
N GLU A 327 -22.24 30.85 -16.31
CA GLU A 327 -21.50 29.63 -15.99
C GLU A 327 -22.31 28.40 -16.41
N LYS A 328 -21.66 27.44 -17.06
CA LYS A 328 -22.28 26.17 -17.46
C LYS A 328 -22.29 25.18 -16.30
N ASN A 329 -23.23 24.25 -16.32
CA ASN A 329 -23.37 23.16 -15.36
C ASN A 329 -23.46 23.65 -13.90
N VAL A 330 -24.18 24.75 -13.68
CA VAL A 330 -24.53 25.22 -12.33
C VAL A 330 -25.48 24.22 -11.69
N ILE A 331 -25.25 23.90 -10.43
CA ILE A 331 -26.03 22.93 -9.66
C ILE A 331 -26.71 23.68 -8.51
N VAL A 332 -27.96 23.33 -8.23
CA VAL A 332 -28.68 23.80 -7.04
C VAL A 332 -29.03 22.60 -6.19
N SER A 333 -28.75 22.66 -4.90
CA SER A 333 -29.11 21.63 -3.94
C SER A 333 -29.93 22.20 -2.80
N GLY A 334 -30.85 21.37 -2.29
CA GLY A 334 -31.63 21.62 -1.08
C GLY A 334 -31.49 20.46 -0.12
N ALA A 335 -31.40 20.76 1.17
CA ALA A 335 -31.14 19.76 2.20
C ALA A 335 -32.01 19.97 3.44
N SER A 336 -31.84 19.04 4.39
CA SER A 336 -32.56 19.02 5.67
C SER A 336 -31.96 19.99 6.71
N ASP A 337 -30.88 20.70 6.34
CA ASP A 337 -30.27 21.76 7.14
C ASP A 337 -30.86 23.15 6.83
N ASP A 338 -32.02 23.17 6.14
CA ASP A 338 -32.79 24.34 5.73
C ASP A 338 -32.10 25.22 4.66
N LYS A 339 -30.93 24.80 4.18
CA LYS A 339 -30.13 25.58 3.24
C LYS A 339 -30.38 25.19 1.80
N ILE A 340 -30.22 26.20 0.93
CA ILE A 340 -30.05 26.01 -0.51
C ILE A 340 -28.65 26.45 -0.88
N ILE A 341 -27.94 25.62 -1.63
CA ILE A 341 -26.58 25.92 -2.09
C ILE A 341 -26.53 25.86 -3.61
N ILE A 342 -25.98 26.92 -4.20
CA ILE A 342 -25.71 27.03 -5.63
C ILE A 342 -24.22 26.76 -5.85
N TRP A 343 -23.90 25.82 -6.72
CA TRP A 343 -22.55 25.36 -7.00
C TRP A 343 -22.18 25.63 -8.45
N ASN A 344 -20.91 25.93 -8.69
CA ASN A 344 -20.37 25.94 -10.03
C ASN A 344 -19.98 24.53 -10.50
N GLN A 345 -19.59 24.39 -11.77
CA GLN A 345 -19.16 23.12 -12.34
C GLN A 345 -17.97 22.47 -11.60
N ALA A 346 -17.07 23.28 -11.02
CA ALA A 346 -15.93 22.78 -10.28
C ALA A 346 -16.31 22.25 -8.89
N GLY A 347 -17.55 22.46 -8.45
CA GLY A 347 -18.02 22.09 -7.12
C GLY A 347 -17.73 23.10 -6.02
N LYS A 348 -17.41 24.33 -6.40
CA LYS A 348 -17.27 25.44 -5.45
C LYS A 348 -18.64 26.07 -5.19
N PRO A 349 -19.00 26.36 -3.92
CA PRO A 349 -20.22 27.10 -3.61
C PRO A 349 -20.13 28.53 -4.17
N ILE A 350 -21.09 28.91 -5.00
CA ILE A 350 -21.29 30.28 -5.49
C ILE A 350 -22.08 31.08 -4.45
N LYS A 351 -23.15 30.49 -3.92
CA LYS A 351 -24.06 31.13 -2.99
C LYS A 351 -24.70 30.11 -2.04
N THR A 352 -24.84 30.50 -0.77
CA THR A 352 -25.63 29.79 0.24
C THR A 352 -26.81 30.69 0.64
N ILE A 353 -28.01 30.13 0.66
CA ILE A 353 -29.26 30.81 0.99
C ILE A 353 -29.86 30.14 2.22
N GLU A 354 -30.12 30.92 3.27
CA GLU A 354 -30.55 30.46 4.61
C GLU A 354 -31.83 31.22 5.01
N GLN A 355 -32.88 31.10 4.20
CA GLN A 355 -34.14 31.82 4.39
C GLN A 355 -35.36 30.90 4.60
N HIS A 356 -35.22 29.60 4.34
CA HIS A 356 -36.19 28.62 4.81
C HIS A 356 -35.93 28.33 6.28
N GLU A 357 -37.00 28.02 7.02
CA GLU A 357 -36.92 27.73 8.47
C GLU A 357 -36.93 26.23 8.77
N GLU A 358 -37.18 25.40 7.76
CA GLU A 358 -37.24 23.93 7.84
C GLU A 358 -36.76 23.29 6.52
N SER A 359 -36.64 21.96 6.53
CA SER A 359 -36.06 21.14 5.46
C SER A 359 -36.57 21.48 4.05
N VAL A 360 -35.65 21.62 3.08
CA VAL A 360 -35.97 21.83 1.67
C VAL A 360 -36.07 20.48 0.94
N TYR A 361 -37.26 20.08 0.50
CA TYR A 361 -37.51 18.75 -0.08
C TYR A 361 -37.31 18.64 -1.59
N ASP A 362 -37.71 19.66 -2.36
CA ASP A 362 -37.54 19.65 -3.83
C ASP A 362 -37.22 21.04 -4.36
N ILE A 363 -36.56 21.07 -5.52
CA ILE A 363 -36.23 22.27 -6.26
C ILE A 363 -36.65 22.05 -7.72
N SER A 364 -37.25 23.07 -8.31
CA SER A 364 -37.57 23.11 -9.74
C SER A 364 -36.98 24.35 -10.36
N ILE A 365 -36.25 24.18 -11.46
CA ILE A 365 -35.59 25.27 -12.17
C ILE A 365 -36.43 25.64 -13.38
N SER A 366 -36.54 26.93 -13.68
CA SER A 366 -37.23 27.39 -14.87
C SER A 366 -36.53 26.85 -16.13
N PRO A 367 -37.25 26.50 -17.21
CA PRO A 367 -36.64 25.98 -18.44
C PRO A 367 -35.68 26.97 -19.11
N LYS A 368 -35.88 28.27 -18.92
CA LYS A 368 -34.96 29.33 -19.38
C LYS A 368 -33.72 29.45 -18.50
N GLY A 369 -33.73 28.83 -17.32
CA GLY A 369 -32.64 28.90 -16.35
C GLY A 369 -32.46 30.28 -15.74
N ASP A 370 -33.49 31.12 -15.67
CA ASP A 370 -33.44 32.47 -15.10
C ASP A 370 -33.81 32.52 -13.61
N PHE A 371 -34.66 31.61 -13.14
CA PHE A 371 -35.06 31.51 -11.72
C PHE A 371 -35.34 30.05 -11.33
N PHE A 372 -35.49 29.79 -10.03
CA PHE A 372 -35.89 28.48 -9.51
C PHE A 372 -36.86 28.63 -8.33
N ALA A 373 -37.62 27.57 -8.05
CA ALA A 373 -38.54 27.47 -6.94
C ALA A 373 -38.10 26.35 -6.00
N SER A 374 -38.15 26.59 -4.69
CA SER A 374 -37.83 25.63 -3.64
C SER A 374 -39.06 25.31 -2.80
N ALA A 375 -39.29 24.03 -2.54
CA ALA A 375 -40.35 23.51 -1.67
C ALA A 375 -39.78 23.09 -0.32
N SER A 376 -40.41 23.53 0.78
CA SER A 376 -39.95 23.24 2.14
C SER A 376 -41.06 22.72 3.05
N ALA A 377 -40.63 22.03 4.11
CA ALA A 377 -41.44 21.68 5.26
C ALA A 377 -41.98 22.91 6.02
N ASP A 378 -41.41 24.10 5.81
CA ASP A 378 -41.89 25.36 6.40
C ASP A 378 -43.23 25.85 5.81
N LYS A 379 -43.83 25.04 4.92
CA LYS A 379 -45.12 25.25 4.27
C LYS A 379 -45.09 26.37 3.22
N THR A 380 -43.91 26.77 2.77
CA THR A 380 -43.75 27.78 1.72
C THR A 380 -43.06 27.22 0.48
N VAL A 381 -43.44 27.74 -0.69
CA VAL A 381 -42.58 27.71 -1.88
C VAL A 381 -41.95 29.08 -2.04
N LYS A 382 -40.62 29.14 -2.08
CA LYS A 382 -39.90 30.39 -2.33
C LYS A 382 -39.32 30.37 -3.75
N VAL A 383 -39.40 31.51 -4.44
CA VAL A 383 -38.93 31.69 -5.82
C VAL A 383 -37.72 32.63 -5.81
N TRP A 384 -36.64 32.23 -6.48
CA TRP A 384 -35.33 32.87 -6.38
C TRP A 384 -34.71 33.10 -7.76
N ASN A 385 -33.92 34.15 -7.91
CA ASN A 385 -32.93 34.20 -8.99
C ASN A 385 -31.62 33.47 -8.58
N PHE A 386 -30.70 33.31 -9.52
CA PHE A 386 -29.43 32.61 -9.27
C PHE A 386 -28.39 33.47 -8.54
N GLU A 387 -28.65 34.76 -8.36
CA GLU A 387 -27.91 35.67 -7.48
C GLU A 387 -28.27 35.47 -5.99
N GLY A 388 -29.35 34.73 -5.72
CA GLY A 388 -29.84 34.41 -4.38
C GLY A 388 -30.81 35.43 -3.80
N GLU A 389 -31.42 36.25 -4.65
CA GLU A 389 -32.47 37.20 -4.27
C GLU A 389 -33.83 36.50 -4.28
N LEU A 390 -34.64 36.76 -3.24
CA LEU A 390 -36.00 36.27 -3.12
C LEU A 390 -36.94 37.09 -4.02
N LEU A 391 -37.56 36.44 -5.00
CA LEU A 391 -38.51 37.06 -5.93
C LEU A 391 -39.96 36.97 -5.44
N ALA A 392 -40.33 35.86 -4.81
CA ALA A 392 -41.68 35.64 -4.28
C ALA A 392 -41.70 34.56 -3.19
N THR A 393 -42.67 34.64 -2.28
CA THR A 393 -43.02 33.57 -1.32
C THR A 393 -44.47 33.17 -1.56
N LEU A 394 -44.73 31.88 -1.69
CA LEU A 394 -46.03 31.27 -1.95
C LEU A 394 -46.42 30.42 -0.75
N ASP A 395 -47.35 30.90 0.06
CA ASP A 395 -47.75 30.22 1.28
C ASP A 395 -48.73 29.08 1.01
N HIS A 396 -48.53 27.97 1.71
CA HIS A 396 -49.42 26.81 1.73
C HIS A 396 -49.81 26.45 3.17
N ILE A 397 -50.86 25.63 3.31
CA ILE A 397 -51.40 25.26 4.63
C ILE A 397 -50.63 24.12 5.33
N ALA A 398 -49.81 23.40 4.57
CA ALA A 398 -49.13 22.18 4.99
C ALA A 398 -47.78 22.02 4.29
N GLU A 399 -46.98 21.08 4.78
CA GLU A 399 -45.65 20.77 4.25
C GLU A 399 -45.69 20.47 2.75
N ILE A 400 -44.62 20.85 2.06
CA ILE A 400 -44.52 20.78 0.61
C ILE A 400 -43.37 19.86 0.23
N HIS A 401 -43.69 18.71 -0.36
CA HIS A 401 -42.70 17.70 -0.74
C HIS A 401 -42.17 17.88 -2.17
N GLY A 402 -42.96 18.47 -3.07
CA GLY A 402 -42.60 18.60 -4.48
C GLY A 402 -43.04 19.93 -5.09
N VAL A 403 -42.26 20.43 -6.05
CA VAL A 403 -42.57 21.65 -6.79
C VAL A 403 -42.21 21.47 -8.26
N SER A 404 -42.99 22.04 -9.18
CA SER A 404 -42.65 22.07 -10.60
C SER A 404 -43.05 23.38 -11.23
N ILE A 405 -42.12 24.00 -11.95
CA ILE A 405 -42.38 25.15 -12.82
C ILE A 405 -42.84 24.64 -14.19
N SER A 406 -43.80 25.33 -14.82
CA SER A 406 -44.25 25.03 -16.17
C SER A 406 -43.23 25.42 -17.25
N PRO A 407 -43.27 24.82 -18.46
CA PRO A 407 -42.33 25.12 -19.54
C PRO A 407 -42.27 26.59 -19.99
N ASP A 408 -43.35 27.35 -19.80
CA ASP A 408 -43.41 28.78 -20.10
C ASP A 408 -42.97 29.70 -18.93
N GLY A 409 -42.74 29.11 -17.75
CA GLY A 409 -42.38 29.82 -16.52
C GLY A 409 -43.53 30.59 -15.87
N GLN A 410 -44.78 30.43 -16.32
CA GLN A 410 -45.93 31.19 -15.82
C GLN A 410 -46.73 30.44 -14.75
N MET A 411 -46.51 29.14 -14.54
CA MET A 411 -47.23 28.35 -13.55
C MET A 411 -46.27 27.58 -12.63
N ILE A 412 -46.70 27.41 -11.38
CA ILE A 412 -46.01 26.57 -10.39
C ILE A 412 -47.03 25.59 -9.81
N ALA A 413 -46.75 24.30 -9.95
CA ALA A 413 -47.51 23.22 -9.32
C ALA A 413 -46.78 22.75 -8.06
N ILE A 414 -47.53 22.36 -7.04
CA ILE A 414 -47.07 22.07 -5.69
C ILE A 414 -47.69 20.74 -5.22
N ALA A 415 -46.87 19.87 -4.63
CA ALA A 415 -47.29 18.63 -3.99
C ALA A 415 -47.19 18.76 -2.47
N SER A 416 -48.31 18.52 -1.76
CA SER A 416 -48.40 18.73 -0.31
C SER A 416 -48.84 17.48 0.46
N ASP A 417 -48.46 17.43 1.74
CA ASP A 417 -48.82 16.38 2.68
C ASP A 417 -50.35 16.26 2.91
N GLU A 418 -51.09 17.37 2.79
CA GLU A 418 -52.56 17.38 2.97
C GLU A 418 -53.35 16.76 1.79
N ARG A 419 -52.67 16.00 0.92
CA ARG A 419 -53.21 15.28 -0.25
C ARG A 419 -53.57 16.18 -1.43
N TYR A 420 -53.38 17.49 -1.32
CA TYR A 420 -53.72 18.45 -2.36
C TYR A 420 -52.59 18.63 -3.36
N VAL A 421 -52.99 18.96 -4.59
CA VAL A 421 -52.09 19.50 -5.60
C VAL A 421 -52.39 20.99 -5.74
N GLY A 422 -51.48 21.83 -5.26
CA GLY A 422 -51.61 23.29 -5.37
C GLY A 422 -51.14 23.78 -6.74
N LEU A 423 -51.79 24.81 -7.27
CA LEU A 423 -51.40 25.46 -8.53
C LEU A 423 -51.41 26.98 -8.39
N TRP A 424 -50.34 27.61 -8.86
CA TRP A 424 -50.16 29.05 -8.91
C TRP A 424 -49.91 29.50 -10.33
N HIS A 425 -50.42 30.68 -10.69
CA HIS A 425 -50.18 31.31 -11.98
C HIS A 425 -49.69 32.73 -11.80
N LYS A 426 -48.74 33.11 -12.64
CA LYS A 426 -48.13 34.43 -12.65
C LYS A 426 -48.96 35.37 -13.54
N LYS A 427 -49.66 36.32 -12.92
CA LYS A 427 -50.46 37.33 -13.60
C LYS A 427 -49.94 38.72 -13.23
N ASN A 428 -49.56 39.53 -14.22
CA ASN A 428 -48.98 40.87 -14.02
C ASN A 428 -47.82 40.88 -13.00
N ASP A 429 -46.88 39.93 -13.16
CA ASP A 429 -45.74 39.73 -12.26
C ASP A 429 -46.04 39.37 -10.80
N LYS A 430 -47.30 39.06 -10.48
CA LYS A 430 -47.70 38.54 -9.17
C LYS A 430 -48.16 37.09 -9.29
N TRP A 431 -47.79 36.29 -8.31
CA TRP A 431 -48.24 34.91 -8.21
C TRP A 431 -49.60 34.88 -7.53
N GLU A 432 -50.60 34.35 -8.23
CA GLU A 432 -51.96 34.16 -7.72
C GLU A 432 -52.24 32.65 -7.65
N ARG A 433 -52.79 32.20 -6.52
CA ARG A 433 -53.21 30.81 -6.37
C ARG A 433 -54.45 30.58 -7.23
N ILE A 434 -54.43 29.53 -8.03
CA ILE A 434 -55.52 29.18 -8.96
C ILE A 434 -56.56 28.29 -8.28
N ASP A 435 -56.18 27.52 -7.26
CA ASP A 435 -57.01 26.42 -6.74
C ASP A 435 -57.75 26.69 -5.42
N ASP A 436 -58.94 26.08 -5.33
CA ASP A 436 -59.89 26.00 -4.21
C ASP A 436 -59.75 24.65 -3.43
N PHE A 437 -58.55 24.03 -3.43
CA PHE A 437 -58.31 22.70 -2.84
C PHE A 437 -59.19 21.57 -3.42
N LYS A 438 -59.61 21.71 -4.68
CA LYS A 438 -60.57 20.78 -5.30
C LYS A 438 -59.88 19.49 -5.77
N PHE A 439 -58.61 19.56 -6.11
CA PHE A 439 -57.86 18.46 -6.70
C PHE A 439 -57.02 17.75 -5.64
N LYS A 440 -57.47 16.55 -5.26
CA LYS A 440 -56.85 15.76 -4.20
C LYS A 440 -56.56 14.32 -4.60
N HIS A 441 -55.54 13.79 -3.95
CA HIS A 441 -55.27 12.37 -3.82
C HIS A 441 -55.93 11.80 -2.56
N ASP A 442 -55.85 10.48 -2.37
CA ASP A 442 -56.36 9.82 -1.17
C ASP A 442 -55.34 9.83 -0.02
N SER A 443 -54.09 10.22 -0.30
CA SER A 443 -52.97 10.35 0.65
C SER A 443 -51.98 11.42 0.18
N ALA A 444 -50.94 11.68 0.97
CA ALA A 444 -49.94 12.72 0.76
C ALA A 444 -49.33 12.69 -0.66
N VAL A 445 -49.26 13.86 -1.31
CA VAL A 445 -48.64 13.99 -2.63
C VAL A 445 -47.15 14.22 -2.46
N GLN A 446 -46.33 13.35 -3.03
CA GLN A 446 -44.89 13.32 -2.84
C GLN A 446 -44.13 14.12 -3.91
N ALA A 447 -44.60 14.09 -5.16
CA ALA A 447 -43.97 14.83 -6.25
C ALA A 447 -44.98 15.31 -7.29
N VAL A 448 -44.59 16.36 -8.00
CA VAL A 448 -45.31 16.89 -9.15
C VAL A 448 -44.33 17.28 -10.25
N ARG A 449 -44.66 17.01 -11.51
CA ARG A 449 -43.86 17.42 -12.68
C ARG A 449 -44.75 17.81 -13.85
N PHE A 450 -44.47 18.93 -14.50
CA PHE A 450 -45.07 19.28 -15.79
C PHE A 450 -44.48 18.44 -16.93
N SER A 451 -45.28 18.19 -17.97
CA SER A 451 -44.77 17.72 -19.25
C SER A 451 -43.95 18.82 -19.93
N HIS A 452 -43.02 18.44 -20.81
CA HIS A 452 -42.16 19.40 -21.51
C HIS A 452 -42.94 20.31 -22.47
N ASP A 453 -44.15 19.92 -22.89
CA ASP A 453 -45.04 20.75 -23.69
C ASP A 453 -46.04 21.59 -22.86
N GLY A 454 -46.05 21.41 -21.54
CA GLY A 454 -46.87 22.20 -20.59
C GLY A 454 -48.36 21.87 -20.61
N LYS A 455 -48.81 20.92 -21.43
CA LYS A 455 -50.24 20.61 -21.57
C LYS A 455 -50.79 19.77 -20.43
N ILE A 456 -49.93 18.96 -19.83
CA ILE A 456 -50.28 18.10 -18.70
C ILE A 456 -49.24 18.21 -17.59
N PHE A 457 -49.60 17.79 -16.39
CA PHE A 457 -48.64 17.49 -15.34
C PHE A 457 -49.04 16.19 -14.63
N ALA A 458 -48.05 15.53 -14.03
CA ALA A 458 -48.23 14.31 -13.26
C ALA A 458 -48.03 14.61 -11.78
N SER A 459 -48.85 14.01 -10.92
CA SER A 459 -48.68 14.01 -9.46
C SER A 459 -48.55 12.57 -8.93
N ALA A 460 -47.52 12.34 -8.12
CA ALA A 460 -47.20 11.07 -7.48
C ALA A 460 -47.61 11.10 -6.01
N SER A 461 -48.23 10.03 -5.50
CA SER A 461 -48.79 10.02 -4.16
C SER A 461 -48.48 8.76 -3.35
N SER A 462 -48.54 8.93 -2.03
CA SER A 462 -48.55 7.86 -1.05
C SER A 462 -49.78 6.94 -1.14
N ASP A 463 -50.80 7.31 -1.93
CA ASP A 463 -51.94 6.46 -2.26
C ASP A 463 -51.62 5.36 -3.29
N ARG A 464 -50.35 5.24 -3.71
CA ARG A 464 -49.81 4.26 -4.66
C ARG A 464 -50.20 4.53 -6.11
N THR A 465 -50.77 5.70 -6.40
CA THR A 465 -51.17 6.11 -7.75
C THR A 465 -50.37 7.29 -8.26
N VAL A 466 -50.36 7.44 -9.58
CA VAL A 466 -49.95 8.67 -10.25
C VAL A 466 -51.15 9.23 -10.98
N LYS A 467 -51.49 10.51 -10.79
CA LYS A 467 -52.58 11.16 -11.52
C LYS A 467 -52.02 12.08 -12.60
N LEU A 468 -52.65 12.06 -13.77
CA LEU A 468 -52.36 12.97 -14.88
C LEU A 468 -53.43 14.04 -14.94
N TRP A 469 -53.00 15.30 -14.94
CA TRP A 469 -53.87 16.46 -14.99
C TRP A 469 -53.63 17.21 -16.27
N GLN A 470 -54.70 17.55 -16.98
CA GLN A 470 -54.66 18.40 -18.15
C GLN A 470 -54.98 19.83 -17.76
N VAL A 471 -54.13 20.75 -18.22
CA VAL A 471 -54.37 22.20 -18.09
C VAL A 471 -55.27 22.59 -19.25
N ALA A 472 -56.57 22.76 -18.99
CA ALA A 472 -57.55 23.03 -20.04
C ALA A 472 -57.58 24.52 -20.41
N ASN A 473 -57.49 25.40 -19.40
CA ASN A 473 -57.37 26.87 -19.49
C ASN A 473 -56.47 27.36 -18.33
N SER A 474 -56.14 28.66 -18.28
CA SER A 474 -55.28 29.24 -17.23
C SER A 474 -55.82 29.10 -15.79
N THR A 475 -57.04 28.61 -15.62
CA THR A 475 -57.69 28.43 -14.30
C THR A 475 -58.29 27.05 -14.03
N ASP A 476 -58.36 26.15 -15.02
CA ASP A 476 -59.08 24.86 -14.88
C ASP A 476 -58.19 23.65 -15.13
N LEU A 477 -58.17 22.74 -14.14
CA LEU A 477 -57.53 21.43 -14.22
C LEU A 477 -58.55 20.32 -14.41
N VAL A 478 -58.26 19.40 -15.33
CA VAL A 478 -59.08 18.21 -15.59
C VAL A 478 -58.26 16.96 -15.30
N LEU A 479 -58.77 16.06 -14.46
CA LEU A 479 -58.16 14.75 -14.25
C LEU A 479 -58.28 13.94 -15.54
N LYS A 480 -57.14 13.71 -16.20
CA LYS A 480 -57.06 12.95 -17.45
C LYS A 480 -56.98 11.46 -17.18
N ALA A 481 -56.15 11.01 -16.26
CA ALA A 481 -56.03 9.58 -15.94
C ALA A 481 -55.50 9.33 -14.53
N THR A 482 -55.88 8.19 -13.95
CA THR A 482 -55.26 7.65 -12.73
C THR A 482 -54.46 6.41 -13.11
N LEU A 483 -53.14 6.47 -12.98
CA LEU A 483 -52.21 5.38 -13.27
C LEU A 483 -52.11 4.49 -12.03
N ILE A 484 -52.59 3.25 -12.15
CA ILE A 484 -52.72 2.29 -11.05
C ILE A 484 -51.82 1.10 -11.33
N GLY A 485 -50.93 0.77 -10.40
CA GLY A 485 -50.11 -0.44 -10.52
C GLY A 485 -48.99 -0.60 -9.49
N HIS A 486 -48.47 0.50 -8.93
CA HIS A 486 -47.51 0.42 -7.84
C HIS A 486 -48.13 -0.24 -6.59
N LYS A 487 -47.30 -0.95 -5.83
CA LYS A 487 -47.72 -1.70 -4.63
C LYS A 487 -47.50 -0.91 -3.33
N ASP A 488 -46.77 0.19 -3.41
CA ASP A 488 -46.44 1.07 -2.29
C ASP A 488 -46.34 2.54 -2.77
N ARG A 489 -45.98 3.46 -1.88
CA ARG A 489 -45.91 4.91 -2.11
C ARG A 489 -45.09 5.28 -3.34
N VAL A 490 -45.58 6.19 -4.16
CA VAL A 490 -44.84 6.71 -5.33
C VAL A 490 -44.15 8.01 -4.93
N TYR A 491 -42.83 8.06 -5.02
CA TYR A 491 -42.03 9.21 -4.57
C TYR A 491 -41.76 10.22 -5.69
N ALA A 492 -41.51 9.76 -6.92
CA ALA A 492 -41.11 10.63 -8.02
C ALA A 492 -41.71 10.21 -9.36
N VAL A 493 -41.80 11.18 -10.26
CA VAL A 493 -42.25 11.02 -11.64
C VAL A 493 -41.38 11.86 -12.58
N SER A 494 -41.15 11.38 -13.80
CA SER A 494 -40.44 12.14 -14.84
C SER A 494 -40.99 11.85 -16.22
N PHE A 495 -41.35 12.90 -16.95
CA PHE A 495 -41.73 12.78 -18.36
C PHE A 495 -40.51 12.53 -19.23
N SER A 496 -40.67 11.75 -20.29
CA SER A 496 -39.69 11.71 -21.37
C SER A 496 -39.68 13.06 -22.11
N PRO A 497 -38.55 13.49 -22.69
CA PRO A 497 -38.46 14.75 -23.44
C PRO A 497 -39.44 14.85 -24.63
N ASP A 498 -39.83 13.72 -25.21
CA ASP A 498 -40.83 13.65 -26.29
C ASP A 498 -42.28 13.55 -25.79
N ASN A 499 -42.51 13.59 -24.47
CA ASN A 499 -43.81 13.47 -23.80
C ASN A 499 -44.62 12.21 -24.16
N GLN A 500 -43.98 11.15 -24.64
CA GLN A 500 -44.66 9.90 -24.99
C GLN A 500 -44.70 8.90 -23.83
N THR A 501 -43.74 9.00 -22.92
CA THR A 501 -43.59 8.08 -21.79
C THR A 501 -43.47 8.87 -20.49
N LEU A 502 -44.05 8.34 -19.42
CA LEU A 502 -43.83 8.80 -18.05
C LEU A 502 -43.14 7.68 -17.26
N ALA A 503 -42.09 8.00 -16.52
CA ALA A 503 -41.49 7.11 -15.53
C ALA A 503 -42.01 7.46 -14.14
N SER A 504 -42.27 6.46 -13.30
CA SER A 504 -42.60 6.65 -11.88
C SER A 504 -41.75 5.73 -10.99
N ALA A 505 -41.27 6.27 -9.87
CA ALA A 505 -40.43 5.57 -8.88
C ALA A 505 -41.17 5.40 -7.55
N SER A 506 -41.01 4.22 -6.93
CA SER A 506 -41.83 3.82 -5.80
C SER A 506 -41.06 3.12 -4.67
N ALA A 507 -41.65 3.16 -3.48
CA ALA A 507 -41.28 2.37 -2.30
C ALA A 507 -41.43 0.85 -2.51
N ASP A 508 -42.09 0.40 -3.57
CA ASP A 508 -42.16 -1.02 -3.94
C ASP A 508 -40.89 -1.55 -4.62
N ASN A 509 -39.83 -0.73 -4.65
CA ASN A 509 -38.51 -0.99 -5.24
C ASN A 509 -38.50 -1.03 -6.77
N THR A 510 -39.60 -0.61 -7.43
CA THR A 510 -39.75 -0.65 -8.89
C THR A 510 -39.79 0.73 -9.52
N ILE A 511 -39.47 0.76 -10.81
CA ILE A 511 -39.81 1.87 -11.71
C ILE A 511 -40.87 1.37 -12.68
N ARG A 512 -41.89 2.19 -12.95
CA ARG A 512 -42.90 1.88 -13.98
C ARG A 512 -42.82 2.88 -15.12
N LEU A 513 -42.84 2.35 -16.34
CA LEU A 513 -42.91 3.14 -17.58
C LEU A 513 -44.33 3.10 -18.14
N TRP A 514 -44.94 4.27 -18.26
CA TRP A 514 -46.32 4.46 -18.73
C TRP A 514 -46.31 5.10 -20.11
N LYS A 515 -46.84 4.39 -21.12
CA LYS A 515 -47.02 4.96 -22.46
C LYS A 515 -48.24 5.86 -22.47
N LEU A 516 -48.02 7.16 -22.58
CA LEU A 516 -49.08 8.18 -22.49
C LEU A 516 -49.99 8.17 -23.71
N ASN A 517 -49.46 7.80 -24.88
CA ASN A 517 -50.22 7.70 -26.13
C ASN A 517 -51.23 6.54 -26.14
N ASP A 518 -51.03 5.52 -25.30
CA ASP A 518 -51.96 4.40 -25.18
C ASP A 518 -53.19 4.76 -24.33
N ILE A 519 -53.12 5.84 -23.53
CA ILE A 519 -54.19 6.27 -22.64
C ILE A 519 -55.35 6.85 -23.48
N PRO A 520 -56.59 6.34 -23.34
CA PRO A 520 -57.75 6.84 -24.06
C PRO A 520 -57.95 8.34 -23.86
N LYS A 521 -58.43 9.03 -24.91
CA LYS A 521 -58.72 10.47 -24.86
C LYS A 521 -59.76 10.84 -23.80
N GLU A 522 -60.69 9.92 -23.53
CA GLU A 522 -61.76 10.09 -22.53
C GLU A 522 -61.25 9.91 -21.10
N GLY A 523 -60.03 9.39 -20.93
CA GLY A 523 -59.36 9.30 -19.64
C GLY A 523 -59.75 8.08 -18.78
N GLY A 524 -59.52 8.21 -17.46
CA GLY A 524 -59.92 7.23 -16.45
C GLY A 524 -58.78 6.40 -15.83
N ASP A 525 -59.12 5.28 -15.21
CA ASP A 525 -58.16 4.37 -14.56
C ASP A 525 -57.33 3.59 -15.58
N TRP A 526 -56.01 3.64 -15.45
CA TRP A 526 -55.07 3.06 -16.39
C TRP A 526 -54.07 2.14 -15.69
N LYS A 527 -53.98 0.88 -16.13
CA LYS A 527 -53.15 -0.17 -15.48
C LYS A 527 -51.99 -0.70 -16.32
N LYS A 528 -51.92 -0.33 -17.60
CA LYS A 528 -50.90 -0.87 -18.53
C LYS A 528 -49.59 -0.10 -18.38
N SER A 529 -48.55 -0.77 -17.89
CA SER A 529 -47.19 -0.24 -17.75
C SER A 529 -46.14 -1.33 -17.94
N THR A 530 -44.92 -0.93 -18.27
CA THR A 530 -43.74 -1.81 -18.15
C THR A 530 -43.16 -1.66 -16.74
N GLU A 531 -43.09 -2.75 -15.98
CA GLU A 531 -42.48 -2.78 -14.64
C GLU A 531 -40.99 -3.14 -14.74
N ILE A 532 -40.13 -2.33 -14.13
CA ILE A 532 -38.69 -2.54 -14.01
C ILE A 532 -38.39 -2.80 -12.54
N GLN A 533 -37.84 -3.98 -12.22
CA GLN A 533 -37.35 -4.27 -10.87
C GLN A 533 -36.06 -3.49 -10.62
N ALA A 534 -36.22 -2.24 -10.20
CA ALA A 534 -35.13 -1.28 -10.28
C ALA A 534 -34.07 -1.50 -9.20
N HIS A 535 -34.50 -1.58 -7.94
CA HIS A 535 -33.59 -1.62 -6.79
C HIS A 535 -34.00 -2.71 -5.78
N THR A 536 -33.17 -2.90 -4.75
CA THR A 536 -33.45 -3.82 -3.62
C THR A 536 -34.17 -3.13 -2.46
N ASN A 537 -34.33 -1.81 -2.53
CA ASN A 537 -34.99 -0.96 -1.55
C ASN A 537 -35.66 0.23 -2.26
N TRP A 538 -36.32 1.12 -1.51
CA TRP A 538 -37.16 2.20 -2.03
C TRP A 538 -36.47 3.04 -3.11
N VAL A 539 -37.19 3.38 -4.17
CA VAL A 539 -36.70 4.28 -5.23
C VAL A 539 -37.26 5.67 -4.96
N PHE A 540 -36.40 6.61 -4.59
CA PHE A 540 -36.80 7.96 -4.18
C PHE A 540 -36.95 8.91 -5.37
N ASP A 541 -36.08 8.81 -6.37
CA ASP A 541 -36.10 9.72 -7.51
C ASP A 541 -35.86 8.98 -8.82
N VAL A 542 -36.39 9.56 -9.90
CA VAL A 542 -36.25 9.08 -11.27
C VAL A 542 -36.27 10.25 -12.24
N GLU A 543 -35.31 10.31 -13.16
CA GLU A 543 -35.18 11.41 -14.12
C GLU A 543 -34.79 10.88 -15.50
N TYR A 544 -35.45 11.36 -16.56
CA TYR A 544 -35.00 11.14 -17.93
C TYR A 544 -33.84 12.07 -18.27
N ASN A 545 -32.86 11.58 -19.01
CA ASN A 545 -31.85 12.47 -19.54
C ASN A 545 -32.42 13.37 -20.65
N PRO A 546 -31.76 14.51 -20.98
CA PRO A 546 -32.33 15.51 -21.90
C PRO A 546 -32.63 15.02 -23.31
N ASN A 547 -31.90 14.00 -23.80
CA ASN A 547 -32.14 13.41 -25.13
C ASN A 547 -33.19 12.29 -25.11
N GLY A 548 -33.65 11.86 -23.92
CA GLY A 548 -34.69 10.85 -23.71
C GLY A 548 -34.27 9.40 -23.96
N ASN A 549 -33.00 9.13 -24.18
CA ASN A 549 -32.51 7.76 -24.44
C ASN A 549 -32.19 6.97 -23.17
N MET A 550 -32.07 7.65 -22.02
CA MET A 550 -31.70 7.06 -20.74
C MET A 550 -32.54 7.60 -19.57
N LEU A 551 -32.54 6.86 -18.48
CA LEU A 551 -33.19 7.17 -17.22
C LEU A 551 -32.19 6.98 -16.08
N ALA A 552 -32.17 7.86 -15.09
CA ALA A 552 -31.45 7.66 -13.84
C ALA A 552 -32.44 7.39 -12.71
N SER A 553 -32.05 6.58 -11.73
CA SER A 553 -32.84 6.34 -10.52
C SER A 553 -31.98 6.32 -9.27
N ALA A 554 -32.48 6.92 -8.18
CA ALA A 554 -31.85 6.97 -6.87
C ALA A 554 -32.62 6.11 -5.86
N SER A 555 -31.90 5.33 -5.03
CA SER A 555 -32.53 4.43 -4.07
C SER A 555 -31.94 4.47 -2.66
N ALA A 556 -32.80 4.13 -1.69
CA ALA A 556 -32.45 3.78 -0.32
C ALA A 556 -31.46 2.61 -0.20
N SER A 557 -31.28 1.79 -1.25
CA SER A 557 -30.28 0.71 -1.26
C SER A 557 -28.83 1.22 -1.35
N GLY A 558 -28.64 2.52 -1.53
CA GLY A 558 -27.32 3.13 -1.74
C GLY A 558 -26.81 2.99 -3.16
N THR A 559 -27.71 2.79 -4.12
CA THR A 559 -27.33 2.68 -5.52
C THR A 559 -28.03 3.73 -6.36
N VAL A 560 -27.28 4.29 -7.32
CA VAL A 560 -27.85 5.03 -8.44
C VAL A 560 -27.73 4.16 -9.68
N LYS A 561 -28.83 3.93 -10.38
CA LYS A 561 -28.84 3.09 -11.58
C LYS A 561 -29.17 3.93 -12.81
N LEU A 562 -28.53 3.62 -13.92
CA LEU A 562 -28.83 4.16 -15.24
C LEU A 562 -29.50 3.08 -16.06
N TRP A 563 -30.61 3.43 -16.69
CA TRP A 563 -31.40 2.56 -17.54
C TRP A 563 -31.46 3.16 -18.93
N SER A 564 -31.61 2.33 -19.93
CA SER A 564 -32.04 2.76 -21.25
C SER A 564 -33.52 3.16 -21.23
N ARG A 565 -33.97 3.74 -22.34
CA ARG A 565 -35.39 4.02 -22.58
C ARG A 565 -36.30 2.77 -22.54
N ASP A 566 -35.78 1.58 -22.86
CA ASP A 566 -36.54 0.31 -22.83
C ASP A 566 -36.52 -0.39 -21.45
N GLY A 567 -35.81 0.17 -20.47
CA GLY A 567 -35.71 -0.36 -19.12
C GLY A 567 -34.58 -1.36 -18.92
N THR A 568 -33.63 -1.48 -19.86
CA THR A 568 -32.42 -2.27 -19.67
C THR A 568 -31.40 -1.51 -18.81
N LEU A 569 -30.81 -2.20 -17.83
CA LEU A 569 -29.84 -1.60 -16.91
C LEU A 569 -28.52 -1.32 -17.63
N LEU A 570 -28.13 -0.05 -17.75
CA LEU A 570 -26.88 0.36 -18.38
C LEU A 570 -25.73 0.41 -17.38
N LYS A 571 -25.95 0.98 -16.20
CA LYS A 571 -24.89 1.20 -15.21
C LYS A 571 -25.44 1.22 -13.79
N VAL A 572 -24.58 0.85 -12.84
CA VAL A 572 -24.83 0.98 -11.40
C VAL A 572 -23.68 1.79 -10.79
N PHE A 573 -24.02 2.78 -9.97
CA PHE A 573 -23.11 3.49 -9.09
C PHE A 573 -23.42 3.07 -7.65
N ASN A 574 -22.47 2.42 -7.01
CA ASN A 574 -22.62 1.89 -5.66
C ASN A 574 -22.05 2.87 -4.63
N ASN A 575 -22.86 3.23 -3.64
CA ASN A 575 -22.48 4.05 -2.50
C ASN A 575 -22.91 3.31 -1.21
N PRO A 576 -22.12 2.31 -0.79
CA PRO A 576 -22.50 1.43 0.32
C PRO A 576 -22.84 2.23 1.58
N SER A 577 -23.94 1.86 2.24
CA SER A 577 -24.42 2.48 3.49
C SER A 577 -24.96 3.91 3.38
N VAL A 578 -25.06 4.48 2.18
CA VAL A 578 -25.68 5.79 1.95
C VAL A 578 -27.09 5.58 1.40
N ARG A 579 -28.06 6.44 1.74
CA ARG A 579 -29.37 6.45 1.07
C ARG A 579 -29.34 7.52 -0.02
N MET A 580 -29.59 7.16 -1.28
CA MET A 580 -29.57 8.12 -2.38
C MET A 580 -30.96 8.72 -2.55
N THR A 581 -31.09 10.03 -2.41
CA THR A 581 -32.37 10.74 -2.31
C THR A 581 -32.84 11.33 -3.65
N ALA A 582 -31.91 11.86 -4.44
CA ALA A 582 -32.22 12.50 -5.73
C ALA A 582 -31.13 12.27 -6.78
N VAL A 583 -31.52 12.43 -8.04
CA VAL A 583 -30.61 12.42 -9.21
C VAL A 583 -30.96 13.55 -10.15
N SER A 584 -29.98 14.07 -10.89
CA SER A 584 -30.25 15.01 -11.99
C SER A 584 -29.19 14.98 -13.09
N PHE A 585 -29.62 15.10 -14.33
CA PHE A 585 -28.73 15.18 -15.49
C PHE A 585 -28.38 16.63 -15.85
N SER A 586 -27.13 16.84 -16.25
CA SER A 586 -26.75 18.07 -16.95
C SER A 586 -27.51 18.21 -18.28
N SER A 587 -27.70 19.44 -18.76
CA SER A 587 -28.42 19.71 -20.01
C SER A 587 -27.79 19.07 -21.26
N GLU A 588 -26.48 18.77 -21.23
CA GLU A 588 -25.80 18.03 -22.31
C GLU A 588 -25.92 16.50 -22.16
N GLY A 589 -26.39 15.99 -21.01
CA GLY A 589 -26.49 14.57 -20.71
C GLY A 589 -25.16 13.87 -20.39
N LYS A 590 -24.07 14.63 -20.22
CA LYS A 590 -22.71 14.10 -19.94
C LYS A 590 -22.43 13.87 -18.46
N TRP A 591 -23.04 14.70 -17.62
CA TRP A 591 -22.90 14.66 -16.17
C TRP A 591 -24.19 14.20 -15.51
N LEU A 592 -24.02 13.43 -14.44
CA LEU A 592 -25.08 13.05 -13.51
C LEU A 592 -24.69 13.49 -12.10
N ALA A 593 -25.59 14.18 -11.41
CA ALA A 593 -25.47 14.50 -9.99
C ALA A 593 -26.37 13.57 -9.20
N SER A 594 -25.93 13.13 -8.03
CA SER A 594 -26.76 12.42 -7.07
C SER A 594 -26.64 13.02 -5.68
N ALA A 595 -27.76 13.06 -4.95
CA ALA A 595 -27.82 13.52 -3.57
C ALA A 595 -27.85 12.32 -2.60
N GLY A 596 -27.11 12.43 -1.50
CA GLY A 596 -26.97 11.38 -0.50
C GLY A 596 -27.44 11.79 0.89
N GLY A 597 -27.90 10.80 1.66
CA GLY A 597 -28.17 10.88 3.09
C GLY A 597 -26.94 10.99 3.99
N ASP A 598 -25.75 10.98 3.40
CA ASP A 598 -24.47 11.28 4.04
C ASP A 598 -24.07 12.75 3.87
N ASN A 599 -25.02 13.61 3.53
CA ASN A 599 -24.88 15.05 3.37
C ASN A 599 -24.05 15.47 2.15
N THR A 600 -23.80 14.53 1.24
CA THR A 600 -22.94 14.77 0.08
C THR A 600 -23.73 14.79 -1.23
N ILE A 601 -23.20 15.51 -2.21
CA ILE A 601 -23.62 15.40 -3.61
C ILE A 601 -22.45 14.83 -4.40
N ARG A 602 -22.72 13.81 -5.21
CA ARG A 602 -21.69 13.16 -6.04
C ARG A 602 -21.91 13.49 -7.50
N LEU A 603 -20.83 13.86 -8.20
CA LEU A 603 -20.85 14.19 -9.63
C LEU A 603 -20.16 13.09 -10.43
N TYR A 604 -20.90 12.47 -11.33
CA TYR A 604 -20.42 11.41 -12.21
C TYR A 604 -20.28 11.91 -13.64
N ASP A 605 -19.17 11.53 -14.26
CA ASP A 605 -18.90 11.71 -15.68
C ASP A 605 -19.31 10.43 -16.44
N LEU A 606 -20.36 10.55 -17.26
CA LEU A 606 -20.95 9.42 -17.97
C LEU A 606 -20.16 9.02 -19.22
N GLU A 607 -19.31 9.90 -19.75
CA GLU A 607 -18.52 9.61 -20.95
C GLU A 607 -17.25 8.81 -20.62
N ALA A 608 -16.74 8.88 -19.39
CA ALA A 608 -15.36 8.48 -19.12
C ALA A 608 -15.15 7.16 -18.39
N GLY A 609 -14.72 6.10 -19.07
CA GLY A 609 -14.28 4.81 -18.50
C GLY A 609 -14.80 3.61 -19.30
N THR A 610 -14.61 2.38 -18.83
CA THR A 610 -15.06 1.16 -19.53
C THR A 610 -16.59 1.09 -19.67
N SER A 611 -17.06 1.07 -20.92
CA SER A 611 -18.44 0.74 -21.28
C SER A 611 -18.71 -0.70 -20.82
N MET A 612 -19.52 -0.83 -19.77
CA MET A 612 -20.08 -2.11 -19.38
C MET A 612 -21.54 -2.07 -19.77
N LYS A 613 -21.98 -3.01 -20.61
CA LYS A 613 -23.40 -3.21 -20.83
C LYS A 613 -23.85 -4.37 -19.94
N ILE A 614 -24.77 -4.06 -19.03
CA ILE A 614 -25.35 -5.03 -18.10
C ILE A 614 -26.70 -5.45 -18.68
N ILE A 615 -27.03 -6.73 -18.59
CA ILE A 615 -28.35 -7.20 -18.97
C ILE A 615 -28.89 -8.03 -17.82
N GLU A 616 -29.93 -7.50 -17.19
CA GLU A 616 -30.72 -8.21 -16.20
C GLU A 616 -31.80 -9.02 -16.93
N GLY A 617 -31.79 -10.33 -16.72
CA GLY A 617 -32.73 -11.23 -17.40
C GLY A 617 -33.32 -12.24 -16.44
N HIS A 618 -32.48 -13.05 -15.80
CA HIS A 618 -32.92 -14.18 -15.01
C HIS A 618 -33.47 -13.76 -13.64
N GLN A 619 -34.53 -14.41 -13.16
CA GLN A 619 -35.25 -13.98 -11.94
C GLN A 619 -34.65 -14.52 -10.63
N SER A 620 -33.68 -15.43 -10.72
CA SER A 620 -33.14 -16.21 -9.61
C SER A 620 -31.61 -16.36 -9.71
N GLY A 621 -30.93 -16.33 -8.56
CA GLY A 621 -29.47 -16.51 -8.45
C GLY A 621 -29.09 -17.98 -8.65
N LEU A 622 -27.93 -18.20 -9.27
CA LEU A 622 -27.69 -19.41 -10.06
C LEU A 622 -26.59 -20.33 -9.53
N LYS A 623 -26.81 -21.65 -9.64
CA LYS A 623 -25.79 -22.69 -9.44
C LYS A 623 -25.02 -23.01 -10.72
N ASP A 624 -25.64 -22.96 -11.91
CA ASP A 624 -25.04 -23.26 -13.21
C ASP A 624 -25.64 -22.35 -14.30
N VAL A 625 -25.08 -21.16 -14.55
CA VAL A 625 -25.35 -20.45 -15.81
C VAL A 625 -24.28 -20.89 -16.77
N ASP A 626 -24.67 -21.29 -17.97
CA ASP A 626 -23.77 -21.43 -19.09
C ASP A 626 -24.15 -20.47 -20.22
N VAL A 627 -23.14 -20.02 -20.97
CA VAL A 627 -23.27 -19.10 -22.09
C VAL A 627 -22.59 -19.71 -23.32
N SER A 628 -23.40 -20.00 -24.34
CA SER A 628 -22.89 -20.55 -25.61
C SER A 628 -23.17 -19.61 -26.78
N PHE A 629 -22.26 -19.63 -27.76
CA PHE A 629 -22.36 -18.89 -29.00
C PHE A 629 -22.73 -19.80 -30.16
N SER A 630 -23.58 -19.31 -31.05
CA SER A 630 -23.83 -19.97 -32.32
C SER A 630 -22.56 -20.00 -33.17
N ASN A 631 -22.15 -21.19 -33.62
CA ASN A 631 -21.09 -21.39 -34.62
C ASN A 631 -21.56 -21.11 -36.07
N ALA A 632 -22.86 -20.85 -36.28
CA ALA A 632 -23.40 -20.48 -37.57
C ALA A 632 -23.33 -18.95 -37.78
N SER A 633 -23.55 -18.50 -39.01
CA SER A 633 -23.53 -17.09 -39.47
C SER A 633 -24.50 -16.12 -38.74
N GLN A 634 -25.12 -16.54 -37.64
CA GLN A 634 -26.23 -15.86 -36.98
C GLN A 634 -25.88 -15.55 -35.52
N GLN A 635 -25.84 -14.25 -35.27
CA GLN A 635 -25.34 -13.54 -34.09
C GLN A 635 -26.29 -13.68 -32.88
N THR A 636 -26.38 -14.88 -32.30
CA THR A 636 -27.21 -15.18 -31.12
C THR A 636 -26.38 -15.75 -29.96
N ILE A 637 -26.77 -15.39 -28.73
CA ILE A 637 -26.19 -15.86 -27.47
C ILE A 637 -27.29 -16.56 -26.68
N ALA A 638 -27.00 -17.74 -26.12
CA ALA A 638 -27.90 -18.41 -25.20
C ALA A 638 -27.36 -18.31 -23.77
N SER A 639 -28.24 -17.98 -22.81
CA SER A 639 -27.94 -18.04 -21.37
C SER A 639 -28.95 -18.89 -20.63
N THR A 640 -28.48 -19.70 -19.68
CA THR A 640 -29.34 -20.60 -18.90
C THR A 640 -29.58 -20.08 -17.47
N GLY A 641 -30.81 -20.26 -16.98
CA GLY A 641 -31.30 -19.77 -15.69
C GLY A 641 -31.70 -20.89 -14.72
N THR A 642 -31.49 -20.72 -13.40
CA THR A 642 -32.10 -21.60 -12.39
C THR A 642 -33.61 -21.40 -12.32
N ASP A 643 -34.11 -20.29 -12.86
CA ASP A 643 -35.52 -19.98 -13.04
C ASP A 643 -36.24 -20.89 -14.06
N GLY A 644 -35.56 -21.91 -14.60
CA GLY A 644 -36.14 -22.85 -15.56
C GLY A 644 -36.30 -22.22 -16.94
N THR A 645 -35.47 -21.22 -17.25
CA THR A 645 -35.50 -20.55 -18.55
C THR A 645 -34.16 -20.58 -19.24
N VAL A 646 -34.20 -20.69 -20.57
CA VAL A 646 -33.06 -20.41 -21.45
C VAL A 646 -33.40 -19.15 -22.23
N ARG A 647 -32.57 -18.13 -22.14
CA ARG A 647 -32.78 -16.85 -22.81
C ARG A 647 -31.85 -16.73 -24.00
N LEU A 648 -32.41 -16.31 -25.12
CA LEU A 648 -31.69 -16.06 -26.36
C LEU A 648 -31.60 -14.56 -26.56
N TRP A 649 -30.39 -14.09 -26.80
CA TRP A 649 -30.06 -12.68 -26.96
C TRP A 649 -29.45 -12.44 -28.32
N ASP A 650 -29.73 -11.28 -28.88
CA ASP A 650 -29.06 -10.81 -30.08
C ASP A 650 -27.64 -10.33 -29.72
N SER A 651 -26.61 -10.79 -30.42
CA SER A 651 -25.23 -10.47 -30.03
C SER A 651 -24.76 -9.08 -30.47
N GLN A 652 -25.56 -8.30 -31.20
CA GLN A 652 -25.22 -6.92 -31.61
C GLN A 652 -25.96 -5.87 -30.79
N THR A 653 -27.27 -6.05 -30.66
CA THR A 653 -28.18 -5.13 -29.97
C THR A 653 -28.30 -5.49 -28.49
N TYR A 654 -27.99 -6.74 -28.14
CA TYR A 654 -28.14 -7.30 -26.81
C TYR A 654 -29.59 -7.30 -26.30
N GLN A 655 -30.54 -7.26 -27.22
CA GLN A 655 -31.95 -7.40 -26.88
C GLN A 655 -32.30 -8.86 -26.67
N LEU A 656 -33.21 -9.12 -25.73
CA LEU A 656 -33.78 -10.43 -25.53
C LEU A 656 -34.62 -10.79 -26.76
N LEU A 657 -34.18 -11.80 -27.52
CA LEU A 657 -34.90 -12.33 -28.66
C LEU A 657 -36.01 -13.28 -28.22
N ARG A 658 -35.67 -14.20 -27.30
CA ARG A 658 -36.59 -15.27 -26.90
C ARG A 658 -36.31 -15.79 -25.50
N THR A 659 -37.34 -16.28 -24.82
CA THR A 659 -37.21 -17.05 -23.57
C THR A 659 -37.84 -18.42 -23.79
N LEU A 660 -37.02 -19.47 -23.76
CA LEU A 660 -37.44 -20.87 -23.77
C LEU A 660 -37.73 -21.29 -22.33
N LYS A 661 -38.89 -21.88 -22.06
CA LYS A 661 -39.25 -22.40 -20.74
C LYS A 661 -38.98 -23.89 -20.69
N THR A 662 -38.00 -24.29 -19.91
CA THR A 662 -37.73 -25.70 -19.62
C THR A 662 -38.59 -26.14 -18.43
N THR A 663 -38.89 -27.44 -18.35
CA THR A 663 -39.65 -28.03 -17.23
C THR A 663 -38.90 -27.97 -15.90
N VAL A 664 -37.57 -27.95 -15.97
CA VAL A 664 -36.62 -27.88 -14.86
C VAL A 664 -35.40 -27.08 -15.29
N SER A 665 -34.63 -26.57 -14.32
CA SER A 665 -33.43 -25.77 -14.57
C SER A 665 -32.45 -26.46 -15.52
N ALA A 666 -31.84 -25.67 -16.41
CA ALA A 666 -30.77 -26.12 -17.30
C ALA A 666 -29.42 -26.14 -16.57
N ARG A 667 -28.49 -26.99 -17.04
CA ARG A 667 -27.11 -27.13 -16.54
C ARG A 667 -26.08 -26.62 -17.54
N ASP A 668 -26.28 -26.95 -18.82
CA ASP A 668 -25.34 -26.69 -19.89
C ASP A 668 -26.11 -26.48 -21.20
N VAL A 669 -25.55 -25.70 -22.12
CA VAL A 669 -26.16 -25.39 -23.40
C VAL A 669 -25.11 -25.39 -24.51
N ASP A 670 -25.40 -26.06 -25.62
CA ASP A 670 -24.49 -26.02 -26.78
C ASP A 670 -25.28 -25.93 -28.09
N TYR A 671 -24.74 -25.18 -29.05
CA TYR A 671 -25.34 -25.04 -30.37
C TYR A 671 -24.98 -26.25 -31.23
N VAL A 672 -26.00 -26.80 -31.90
CA VAL A 672 -25.78 -27.90 -32.84
C VAL A 672 -25.13 -27.32 -34.12
N PRO A 673 -23.91 -27.75 -34.49
CA PRO A 673 -23.15 -27.15 -35.59
C PRO A 673 -23.90 -27.18 -36.93
N ASN A 674 -23.81 -26.07 -37.68
CA ASN A 674 -24.43 -25.90 -39.00
C ASN A 674 -25.97 -26.11 -39.01
N SER A 675 -26.65 -25.83 -37.89
CA SER A 675 -28.10 -25.96 -37.78
C SER A 675 -28.72 -24.82 -36.96
N ASP A 676 -30.04 -24.71 -37.00
CA ASP A 676 -30.81 -23.75 -36.19
C ASP A 676 -31.22 -24.29 -34.81
N LEU A 677 -30.47 -25.26 -34.29
CA LEU A 677 -30.83 -26.00 -33.08
C LEU A 677 -29.89 -25.71 -31.92
N LEU A 678 -30.51 -25.61 -30.75
CA LEU A 678 -29.86 -25.48 -29.45
C LEU A 678 -30.13 -26.74 -28.63
N ALA A 679 -29.08 -27.37 -28.13
CA ALA A 679 -29.19 -28.49 -27.20
C ALA A 679 -29.06 -27.98 -25.76
N VAL A 680 -29.96 -28.41 -24.89
CA VAL A 680 -30.02 -27.98 -23.49
C VAL A 680 -29.99 -29.22 -22.59
N ALA A 681 -28.97 -29.33 -21.73
CA ALA A 681 -28.93 -30.31 -20.65
C ALA A 681 -29.70 -29.79 -19.44
N THR A 682 -30.53 -30.63 -18.83
CA THR A 682 -31.39 -30.23 -17.71
C THR A 682 -31.14 -31.02 -16.43
N TYR A 683 -31.62 -30.50 -15.31
CA TYR A 683 -31.41 -31.11 -13.99
C TYR A 683 -32.08 -32.47 -13.81
N ASP A 684 -33.14 -32.76 -14.56
CA ASP A 684 -33.81 -34.06 -14.64
C ASP A 684 -33.05 -35.10 -15.50
N ASN A 685 -31.87 -34.74 -16.00
CA ASN A 685 -30.98 -35.59 -16.80
C ASN A 685 -31.52 -35.91 -18.20
N THR A 686 -32.33 -35.01 -18.76
CA THR A 686 -32.71 -35.03 -20.17
C THR A 686 -31.82 -34.11 -21.00
N VAL A 687 -31.81 -34.34 -22.32
CA VAL A 687 -31.19 -33.42 -23.30
C VAL A 687 -32.26 -33.00 -24.29
N GLN A 688 -32.59 -31.71 -24.29
CA GLN A 688 -33.68 -31.14 -25.07
C GLN A 688 -33.13 -30.36 -26.26
N PHE A 689 -33.68 -30.57 -27.44
CA PHE A 689 -33.31 -29.87 -28.67
C PHE A 689 -34.38 -28.86 -29.03
N TRP A 690 -33.98 -27.59 -29.15
CA TRP A 690 -34.86 -26.46 -29.36
C TRP A 690 -34.52 -25.74 -30.66
N PRO A 691 -35.52 -25.33 -31.45
CA PRO A 691 -35.27 -24.41 -32.56
C PRO A 691 -35.03 -23.00 -32.02
N VAL A 692 -33.99 -22.35 -32.52
CA VAL A 692 -33.57 -21.01 -32.09
C VAL A 692 -34.53 -19.96 -32.65
N HIS A 693 -34.87 -20.02 -33.95
CA HIS A 693 -35.70 -18.99 -34.60
C HIS A 693 -37.17 -19.39 -34.81
N ASN A 694 -37.53 -20.67 -34.74
CA ASN A 694 -38.93 -21.10 -34.86
C ASN A 694 -39.70 -20.89 -33.55
N SER A 695 -40.97 -20.46 -33.62
CA SER A 695 -41.82 -20.11 -32.47
C SER A 695 -42.38 -21.31 -31.68
N SER A 696 -41.74 -22.49 -31.75
CA SER A 696 -42.19 -23.67 -31.00
C SER A 696 -41.92 -23.51 -29.51
N ASP A 697 -42.96 -23.56 -28.67
CA ASP A 697 -42.84 -23.49 -27.21
C ASP A 697 -42.46 -24.83 -26.56
N LYS A 698 -42.17 -25.86 -27.37
CA LYS A 698 -41.73 -27.18 -26.93
C LYS A 698 -40.44 -27.61 -27.65
N PRO A 699 -39.61 -28.46 -27.03
CA PRO A 699 -38.46 -29.04 -27.70
C PRO A 699 -38.93 -29.93 -28.85
N ILE A 700 -38.20 -29.90 -29.97
CA ILE A 700 -38.50 -30.72 -31.15
C ILE A 700 -38.06 -32.18 -30.97
N TYR A 701 -37.14 -32.42 -30.05
CA TYR A 701 -36.67 -33.75 -29.67
C TYR A 701 -36.11 -33.72 -28.25
N THR A 702 -36.23 -34.84 -27.53
CA THR A 702 -35.70 -34.97 -26.16
C THR A 702 -35.11 -36.36 -25.98
N ILE A 703 -33.86 -36.42 -25.52
CA ILE A 703 -33.25 -37.65 -25.03
C ILE A 703 -33.70 -37.82 -23.58
N SER A 704 -34.47 -38.87 -23.33
CA SER A 704 -35.08 -39.15 -22.02
C SER A 704 -34.04 -39.61 -20.98
N GLN A 705 -34.39 -39.50 -19.70
CA GLN A 705 -33.56 -39.98 -18.59
C GLN A 705 -33.24 -41.48 -18.69
N GLU A 706 -34.18 -42.28 -19.22
CA GLU A 706 -34.01 -43.72 -19.45
C GLU A 706 -32.94 -44.00 -20.51
N GLN A 707 -32.82 -43.12 -21.50
CA GLN A 707 -31.80 -43.22 -22.55
C GLN A 707 -30.44 -42.72 -22.08
N THR A 708 -30.39 -41.63 -21.30
CA THR A 708 -29.12 -41.08 -20.79
C THR A 708 -28.49 -41.97 -19.73
N GLN A 709 -29.28 -42.72 -18.95
CA GLN A 709 -28.81 -43.72 -17.98
C GLN A 709 -27.81 -43.16 -16.94
N GLY A 710 -27.92 -41.87 -16.60
CA GLY A 710 -27.05 -41.21 -15.63
C GLY A 710 -27.22 -39.69 -15.61
N LYS A 711 -26.44 -39.01 -14.77
CA LYS A 711 -26.51 -37.55 -14.66
C LYS A 711 -25.85 -36.89 -15.87
N VAL A 712 -26.60 -36.04 -16.56
CA VAL A 712 -26.09 -35.18 -17.65
C VAL A 712 -25.73 -33.82 -17.07
N ARG A 713 -24.42 -33.56 -16.91
CA ARG A 713 -23.87 -32.27 -16.47
C ARG A 713 -23.38 -31.42 -17.63
N SER A 714 -22.83 -32.04 -18.67
CA SER A 714 -22.33 -31.32 -19.84
C SER A 714 -22.60 -32.04 -21.16
N ILE A 715 -22.73 -31.24 -22.22
CA ILE A 715 -22.91 -31.67 -23.62
C ILE A 715 -21.86 -30.94 -24.47
N ALA A 716 -21.26 -31.65 -25.43
CA ALA A 716 -20.37 -31.01 -26.39
C ALA A 716 -20.60 -31.56 -27.80
N PHE A 717 -20.70 -30.69 -28.80
CA PHE A 717 -20.81 -31.07 -30.21
C PHE A 717 -19.47 -31.02 -30.95
N ASN A 718 -19.27 -31.97 -31.86
CA ASN A 718 -18.14 -31.93 -32.79
C ASN A 718 -18.45 -30.95 -33.93
N SER A 719 -17.66 -29.88 -34.07
CA SER A 719 -17.89 -28.84 -35.09
C SER A 719 -17.78 -29.31 -36.54
N LYS A 720 -17.22 -30.51 -36.80
CA LYS A 720 -16.93 -31.03 -38.15
C LYS A 720 -17.88 -32.12 -38.61
N ASN A 721 -18.72 -32.68 -37.74
CA ASN A 721 -19.59 -33.81 -38.07
C ASN A 721 -20.80 -33.87 -37.12
N SER A 722 -21.61 -34.93 -37.20
CA SER A 722 -22.81 -35.08 -36.38
C SER A 722 -22.61 -35.83 -35.05
N LEU A 723 -21.35 -36.04 -34.64
CA LEU A 723 -20.99 -36.62 -33.35
C LEU A 723 -21.17 -35.58 -32.25
N PHE A 724 -21.74 -36.00 -31.13
CA PHE A 724 -21.72 -35.23 -29.89
C PHE A 724 -21.57 -36.16 -28.70
N ALA A 725 -21.16 -35.59 -27.56
CA ALA A 725 -20.93 -36.33 -26.33
C ALA A 725 -21.81 -35.77 -25.22
N THR A 726 -22.28 -36.65 -24.34
CA THR A 726 -22.97 -36.27 -23.11
C THR A 726 -22.34 -37.00 -21.93
N THR A 727 -22.21 -36.33 -20.79
CA THR A 727 -21.81 -37.00 -19.55
C THR A 727 -22.92 -37.97 -19.09
N GLN A 728 -22.53 -39.12 -18.56
CA GLN A 728 -23.39 -40.09 -17.90
C GLN A 728 -22.80 -40.39 -16.52
N SER A 729 -22.99 -39.47 -15.56
CA SER A 729 -22.34 -39.52 -14.25
C SER A 729 -20.80 -39.49 -14.37
N ASN A 730 -20.10 -40.61 -14.14
CA ASN A 730 -18.63 -40.73 -14.31
C ASN A 730 -18.22 -41.26 -15.70
N LEU A 731 -19.18 -41.58 -16.56
CA LEU A 731 -18.95 -42.08 -17.92
C LEU A 731 -19.25 -40.99 -18.95
N ILE A 732 -18.84 -41.22 -20.21
CA ILE A 732 -19.14 -40.32 -21.32
C ILE A 732 -19.79 -41.13 -22.44
N GLN A 733 -21.02 -40.78 -22.80
CA GLN A 733 -21.74 -41.43 -23.90
C GLN A 733 -21.58 -40.62 -25.18
N LEU A 734 -21.19 -41.28 -26.26
CA LEU A 734 -21.15 -40.71 -27.60
C LEU A 734 -22.46 -40.95 -28.34
N TRP A 735 -22.87 -39.97 -29.13
CA TRP A 735 -24.11 -39.97 -29.88
C TRP A 735 -23.88 -39.50 -31.31
N THR A 736 -24.76 -39.89 -32.21
CA THR A 736 -24.82 -39.35 -33.56
C THR A 736 -26.21 -38.77 -33.79
N LEU A 737 -26.24 -37.49 -34.18
CA LEU A 737 -27.47 -36.79 -34.52
C LEU A 737 -27.79 -37.00 -36.00
N LYS A 738 -28.99 -37.47 -36.32
CA LYS A 738 -29.45 -37.66 -37.71
C LYS A 738 -30.91 -37.26 -37.87
N MET A 739 -31.25 -36.81 -39.08
CA MET A 739 -32.63 -36.69 -39.52
C MET A 739 -33.05 -38.01 -40.16
N GLU A 740 -33.97 -38.74 -39.52
CA GLU A 740 -34.53 -39.99 -40.06
C GLU A 740 -36.06 -39.85 -40.18
N GLY A 741 -36.59 -40.10 -41.38
CA GLY A 741 -38.02 -40.04 -41.65
C GLY A 741 -38.66 -38.66 -41.41
N GLY A 742 -37.89 -37.57 -41.52
CA GLY A 742 -38.37 -36.20 -41.23
C GLY A 742 -38.35 -35.81 -39.75
N SER A 743 -37.90 -36.70 -38.86
CA SER A 743 -37.76 -36.46 -37.41
C SER A 743 -36.29 -36.47 -36.98
N LEU A 744 -35.94 -35.61 -36.02
CA LEU A 744 -34.62 -35.56 -35.42
C LEU A 744 -34.46 -36.76 -34.47
N GLN A 745 -33.38 -37.53 -34.59
CA GLN A 745 -33.06 -38.64 -33.69
C GLN A 745 -31.59 -38.63 -33.27
N ALA A 746 -31.34 -38.92 -31.99
CA ALA A 746 -30.01 -39.18 -31.46
C ALA A 746 -29.81 -40.69 -31.23
N LYS A 747 -28.79 -41.27 -31.86
CA LYS A 747 -28.45 -42.70 -31.70
C LYS A 747 -27.15 -42.84 -30.89
N LYS A 748 -27.16 -43.69 -29.88
CA LYS A 748 -25.94 -44.04 -29.11
C LYS A 748 -24.91 -44.65 -30.05
N ARG A 749 -23.65 -44.23 -29.89
CA ARG A 749 -22.52 -44.72 -30.67
C ARG A 749 -21.54 -45.42 -29.74
N GLY A 750 -21.45 -46.75 -29.87
CA GLY A 750 -20.56 -47.57 -29.06
C GLY A 750 -20.94 -47.60 -27.57
N LYS A 751 -20.09 -48.27 -26.78
CA LYS A 751 -20.20 -48.27 -25.32
C LYS A 751 -19.77 -46.89 -24.75
N PRO A 752 -20.27 -46.50 -23.56
CA PRO A 752 -19.76 -45.33 -22.86
C PRO A 752 -18.23 -45.41 -22.69
N LEU A 753 -17.55 -44.27 -22.78
CA LEU A 753 -16.12 -44.17 -22.50
C LEU A 753 -15.90 -44.25 -20.99
N GLU A 754 -15.02 -45.15 -20.58
CA GLU A 754 -14.66 -45.42 -19.18
C GLU A 754 -13.26 -44.87 -18.90
N GLY A 755 -13.08 -44.20 -17.75
CA GLY A 755 -11.77 -43.66 -17.34
C GLY A 755 -11.84 -42.81 -16.07
N HIS A 756 -12.93 -42.08 -15.84
CA HIS A 756 -13.11 -41.27 -14.64
C HIS A 756 -13.71 -42.06 -13.46
N ASN A 757 -13.20 -41.77 -12.25
CA ASN A 757 -13.62 -42.42 -11.00
C ASN A 757 -14.70 -41.65 -10.26
N LYS A 758 -14.96 -40.40 -10.66
CA LYS A 758 -16.03 -39.55 -10.13
C LYS A 758 -16.76 -38.87 -11.29
N SER A 759 -17.79 -38.10 -10.95
CA SER A 759 -18.64 -37.45 -11.95
C SER A 759 -17.83 -36.50 -12.85
N VAL A 760 -18.07 -36.63 -14.15
CA VAL A 760 -17.56 -35.71 -15.17
C VAL A 760 -18.37 -34.41 -15.10
N ASN A 761 -17.69 -33.28 -15.01
CA ASN A 761 -18.30 -31.95 -14.90
C ASN A 761 -18.42 -31.26 -16.26
N ALA A 762 -17.40 -31.40 -17.11
CA ALA A 762 -17.32 -30.66 -18.38
C ALA A 762 -16.81 -31.54 -19.53
N LEU A 763 -17.30 -31.22 -20.73
CA LEU A 763 -16.87 -31.80 -22.00
C LEU A 763 -16.56 -30.67 -22.99
N SER A 764 -15.57 -30.87 -23.86
CA SER A 764 -15.33 -29.95 -24.98
C SER A 764 -14.70 -30.70 -26.14
N PHE A 765 -15.20 -30.49 -27.35
CA PHE A 765 -14.56 -30.99 -28.56
C PHE A 765 -13.50 -29.99 -29.05
N SER A 766 -12.40 -30.50 -29.58
CA SER A 766 -11.40 -29.65 -30.22
C SER A 766 -11.97 -29.00 -31.50
N PRO A 767 -11.59 -27.75 -31.84
CA PRO A 767 -12.04 -27.08 -33.07
C PRO A 767 -11.76 -27.85 -34.36
N ASN A 768 -10.70 -28.67 -34.38
CA ASN A 768 -10.38 -29.55 -35.52
C ASN A 768 -11.20 -30.86 -35.57
N GLY A 769 -12.03 -31.13 -34.56
CA GLY A 769 -12.92 -32.28 -34.45
C GLY A 769 -12.25 -33.63 -34.12
N LYS A 770 -10.95 -33.66 -33.83
CA LYS A 770 -10.18 -34.90 -33.62
C LYS A 770 -10.10 -35.37 -32.17
N TYR A 771 -10.33 -34.47 -31.22
CA TYR A 771 -10.15 -34.72 -29.79
C TYR A 771 -11.41 -34.32 -29.02
N LEU A 772 -11.71 -35.06 -27.96
CA LEU A 772 -12.65 -34.67 -26.92
C LEU A 772 -11.85 -34.55 -25.63
N ALA A 773 -12.10 -33.52 -24.84
CA ALA A 773 -11.58 -33.42 -23.48
C ALA A 773 -12.72 -33.59 -22.47
N SER A 774 -12.43 -34.24 -21.36
CA SER A 774 -13.33 -34.36 -20.21
C SER A 774 -12.65 -33.94 -18.92
N GLY A 775 -13.35 -33.18 -18.08
CA GLY A 775 -12.87 -32.74 -16.77
C GLY A 775 -13.77 -33.27 -15.67
N SER A 776 -13.19 -33.76 -14.57
CA SER A 776 -13.93 -34.52 -13.56
C SER A 776 -13.68 -34.05 -12.12
N ALA A 777 -14.63 -34.41 -11.25
CA ALA A 777 -14.51 -34.27 -9.80
C ALA A 777 -13.49 -35.24 -9.17
N ASP A 778 -12.84 -36.11 -9.96
CA ASP A 778 -11.66 -36.91 -9.55
C ASP A 778 -10.32 -36.18 -9.68
N HIS A 779 -10.37 -34.88 -10.03
CA HIS A 779 -9.22 -33.96 -10.14
C HIS A 779 -8.38 -34.19 -11.41
N THR A 780 -8.84 -35.06 -12.32
CA THR A 780 -8.18 -35.35 -13.58
C THR A 780 -8.95 -34.80 -14.77
N ALA A 781 -8.21 -34.47 -15.83
CA ALA A 781 -8.76 -34.26 -17.15
C ALA A 781 -8.27 -35.38 -18.09
N ILE A 782 -9.09 -35.82 -19.04
CA ILE A 782 -8.74 -36.87 -20.00
C ILE A 782 -8.95 -36.34 -21.41
N ILE A 783 -7.97 -36.56 -22.30
CA ILE A 783 -8.09 -36.32 -23.74
C ILE A 783 -8.39 -37.64 -24.44
N TRP A 784 -9.50 -37.69 -25.16
CA TRP A 784 -9.95 -38.84 -25.94
C TRP A 784 -9.63 -38.60 -27.41
N TYR A 785 -8.91 -39.55 -28.02
CA TYR A 785 -8.44 -39.47 -29.40
C TYR A 785 -9.36 -40.27 -30.32
N PHE A 786 -9.81 -39.63 -31.41
CA PHE A 786 -10.62 -40.27 -32.44
C PHE A 786 -9.85 -40.42 -33.75
N ASP A 787 -10.14 -41.50 -34.47
CA ASP A 787 -9.62 -41.70 -35.82
C ASP A 787 -10.41 -40.88 -36.86
N LYS A 788 -10.03 -41.00 -38.13
CA LYS A 788 -10.74 -40.36 -39.25
C LYS A 788 -12.19 -40.86 -39.43
N THR A 789 -12.55 -42.01 -38.84
CA THR A 789 -13.91 -42.55 -38.87
C THR A 789 -14.77 -42.06 -37.69
N ASN A 790 -14.21 -41.21 -36.81
CA ASN A 790 -14.81 -40.76 -35.55
C ASN A 790 -15.04 -41.91 -34.55
N THR A 791 -14.21 -42.94 -34.63
CA THR A 791 -14.20 -44.05 -33.67
C THR A 791 -13.13 -43.79 -32.62
N PHE A 792 -13.46 -44.08 -31.36
CA PHE A 792 -12.52 -43.94 -30.24
C PHE A 792 -11.30 -44.83 -30.45
N VAL A 793 -10.10 -44.26 -30.28
CA VAL A 793 -8.82 -44.96 -30.48
C VAL A 793 -8.14 -45.22 -29.15
N THR A 794 -7.87 -44.15 -28.39
CA THR A 794 -7.17 -44.21 -27.11
C THR A 794 -7.44 -42.93 -26.32
N HIS A 795 -7.00 -42.86 -25.07
CA HIS A 795 -7.08 -41.66 -24.24
C HIS A 795 -5.74 -41.37 -23.54
N ALA A 796 -5.52 -40.11 -23.18
CA ALA A 796 -4.41 -39.67 -22.33
C ALA A 796 -4.97 -39.01 -21.07
N VAL A 797 -4.56 -39.51 -19.91
CA VAL A 797 -4.94 -38.93 -18.61
C VAL A 797 -3.95 -37.82 -18.27
N LEU A 798 -4.47 -36.61 -18.02
CA LEU A 798 -3.71 -35.44 -17.63
C LEU A 798 -3.55 -35.43 -16.10
N GLU A 799 -2.63 -36.24 -15.58
CA GLU A 799 -2.41 -36.46 -14.14
C GLU A 799 -0.92 -36.33 -13.71
N GLY A 800 -0.65 -36.32 -12.38
CA GLY A 800 0.70 -36.39 -11.80
C GLY A 800 1.01 -35.29 -10.75
N LYS A 801 2.29 -35.13 -10.36
CA LYS A 801 2.76 -34.11 -9.36
C LYS A 801 2.42 -32.65 -9.73
N LYS A 802 1.98 -32.40 -10.96
CA LYS A 802 1.58 -31.07 -11.48
C LYS A 802 0.10 -31.00 -11.91
N GLY A 803 -0.70 -32.04 -11.63
CA GLY A 803 -2.15 -32.08 -11.81
C GLY A 803 -2.90 -31.04 -10.98
N HIS A 804 -4.23 -31.04 -11.10
CA HIS A 804 -5.08 -30.24 -10.22
C HIS A 804 -5.24 -30.90 -8.85
N ASP A 805 -5.33 -30.08 -7.80
CA ASP A 805 -5.46 -30.56 -6.42
C ASP A 805 -6.93 -30.69 -5.98
N SER A 806 -7.86 -30.25 -6.83
CA SER A 806 -9.30 -30.26 -6.58
C SER A 806 -10.10 -30.49 -7.88
N TRP A 807 -11.43 -30.41 -7.80
CA TRP A 807 -12.34 -30.69 -8.91
C TRP A 807 -12.05 -29.80 -10.12
N ILE A 808 -12.06 -30.38 -11.32
CA ILE A 808 -12.04 -29.62 -12.56
C ILE A 808 -13.48 -29.25 -12.89
N ASN A 809 -13.75 -27.95 -13.00
CA ASN A 809 -15.09 -27.40 -13.17
C ASN A 809 -15.43 -27.22 -14.66
N ASN A 810 -14.51 -26.64 -15.43
CA ASN A 810 -14.64 -26.54 -16.89
C ASN A 810 -13.29 -26.64 -17.62
N LEU A 811 -13.33 -26.74 -18.95
CA LEU A 811 -12.18 -26.82 -19.82
C LEU A 811 -12.45 -26.22 -21.21
N SER A 812 -11.40 -25.78 -21.91
CA SER A 812 -11.53 -25.16 -23.23
C SER A 812 -10.29 -25.40 -24.09
N PHE A 813 -10.50 -25.77 -25.36
CA PHE A 813 -9.44 -25.94 -26.35
C PHE A 813 -9.02 -24.60 -26.96
N SER A 814 -7.74 -24.47 -27.29
CA SER A 814 -7.25 -23.37 -28.12
C SER A 814 -7.85 -23.43 -29.54
N PRO A 815 -8.00 -22.29 -30.24
CA PRO A 815 -8.64 -22.22 -31.56
C PRO A 815 -7.95 -23.10 -32.63
N ASP A 816 -6.65 -23.36 -32.47
CA ASP A 816 -5.86 -24.22 -33.34
C ASP A 816 -5.77 -25.69 -32.85
N SER A 817 -6.45 -26.01 -31.74
CA SER A 817 -6.49 -27.35 -31.11
C SER A 817 -5.14 -27.87 -30.59
N GLN A 818 -4.14 -27.01 -30.38
CA GLN A 818 -2.84 -27.41 -29.84
C GLN A 818 -2.81 -27.47 -28.31
N TYR A 819 -3.58 -26.61 -27.65
CA TYR A 819 -3.57 -26.46 -26.20
C TYR A 819 -4.95 -26.70 -25.60
N LEU A 820 -4.97 -27.16 -24.35
CA LEU A 820 -6.17 -27.30 -23.53
C LEU A 820 -5.97 -26.50 -22.24
N ALA A 821 -6.94 -25.67 -21.88
CA ALA A 821 -7.04 -25.01 -20.59
C ALA A 821 -8.01 -25.75 -19.69
N THR A 822 -7.65 -25.93 -18.42
CA THR A 822 -8.49 -26.54 -17.39
C THR A 822 -8.67 -25.58 -16.22
N ALA A 823 -9.93 -25.33 -15.82
CA ALA A 823 -10.32 -24.52 -14.67
C ALA A 823 -10.68 -25.42 -13.49
N SER A 824 -10.17 -25.10 -12.30
CA SER A 824 -10.36 -25.94 -11.12
C SER A 824 -10.77 -25.18 -9.87
N SER A 825 -11.41 -25.93 -8.97
CA SER A 825 -11.70 -25.53 -7.59
C SER A 825 -10.43 -25.39 -6.74
N ASP A 826 -9.24 -25.67 -7.27
CA ASP A 826 -7.95 -25.36 -6.62
C ASP A 826 -7.47 -23.92 -6.84
N HIS A 827 -8.34 -23.08 -7.43
CA HIS A 827 -8.14 -21.65 -7.72
C HIS A 827 -7.19 -21.38 -8.89
N THR A 828 -6.72 -22.43 -9.56
CA THR A 828 -5.76 -22.31 -10.66
C THR A 828 -6.36 -22.65 -12.01
N ILE A 829 -5.69 -22.15 -13.06
CA ILE A 829 -5.87 -22.60 -14.43
C ILE A 829 -4.57 -23.28 -14.85
N LYS A 830 -4.67 -24.42 -15.53
CA LYS A 830 -3.52 -25.14 -16.09
C LYS A 830 -3.66 -25.28 -17.60
N LEU A 831 -2.54 -25.18 -18.29
CA LEU A 831 -2.43 -25.39 -19.73
C LEU A 831 -1.68 -26.67 -20.03
N TRP A 832 -2.19 -27.39 -21.02
CA TRP A 832 -1.73 -28.71 -21.42
C TRP A 832 -1.51 -28.75 -22.93
N ASP A 833 -0.47 -29.48 -23.35
CA ASP A 833 -0.28 -29.85 -24.75
C ASP A 833 -1.23 -30.99 -25.11
N VAL A 834 -2.02 -30.83 -26.16
CA VAL A 834 -3.06 -31.80 -26.55
C VAL A 834 -2.46 -33.05 -27.20
N LYS A 835 -1.35 -32.90 -27.93
CA LYS A 835 -0.74 -33.98 -28.70
C LYS A 835 0.04 -34.93 -27.79
N GLU A 836 0.77 -34.38 -26.82
CA GLU A 836 1.62 -35.11 -25.90
C GLU A 836 0.95 -35.37 -24.53
N GLY A 837 -0.14 -34.68 -24.22
CA GLY A 837 -0.81 -34.76 -22.92
C GLY A 837 0.04 -34.20 -21.77
N LYS A 838 1.01 -33.32 -22.07
CA LYS A 838 1.96 -32.82 -21.07
C LYS A 838 1.52 -31.50 -20.48
N TRP A 839 1.82 -31.33 -19.19
CA TRP A 839 1.67 -30.06 -18.49
C TRP A 839 2.63 -29.00 -19.06
N LEU A 840 2.10 -27.81 -19.35
CA LEU A 840 2.87 -26.67 -19.89
C LEU A 840 3.06 -25.57 -18.85
N ALA A 841 1.95 -25.03 -18.35
CA ALA A 841 1.94 -23.82 -17.53
C ALA A 841 0.79 -23.81 -16.52
N THR A 842 0.90 -22.95 -15.50
CA THR A 842 -0.18 -22.65 -14.57
C THR A 842 -0.17 -21.17 -14.22
N THR A 843 -1.31 -20.64 -13.80
CA THR A 843 -1.44 -19.23 -13.38
C THR A 843 -0.47 -18.88 -12.25
N PRO A 844 0.20 -17.70 -12.26
CA PRO A 844 1.10 -17.29 -11.20
C PRO A 844 0.39 -17.18 -9.84
N LYS A 845 1.02 -17.67 -8.77
CA LYS A 845 0.44 -17.65 -7.40
C LYS A 845 0.00 -16.27 -6.92
N ALA A 846 0.70 -15.21 -7.32
CA ALA A 846 0.37 -13.83 -6.94
C ALA A 846 -0.88 -13.30 -7.67
N GLU A 847 -1.21 -13.84 -8.84
CA GLU A 847 -2.24 -13.30 -9.74
C GLU A 847 -3.47 -14.22 -9.87
N GLN A 848 -3.40 -15.43 -9.30
CA GLN A 848 -4.47 -16.44 -9.33
C GLN A 848 -5.77 -15.94 -8.68
N HIS A 849 -6.86 -16.67 -8.96
CA HIS A 849 -8.15 -16.38 -8.34
C HIS A 849 -8.11 -16.65 -6.82
N GLN A 850 -8.95 -15.95 -6.07
CA GLN A 850 -9.01 -16.10 -4.61
C GLN A 850 -9.96 -17.22 -4.17
N ASP A 851 -10.79 -17.72 -5.09
CA ASP A 851 -11.77 -18.78 -4.87
C ASP A 851 -11.88 -19.65 -6.14
N TRP A 852 -12.77 -20.64 -6.14
CA TRP A 852 -12.93 -21.64 -7.20
C TRP A 852 -13.07 -21.02 -8.59
N VAL A 853 -12.31 -21.53 -9.55
CA VAL A 853 -12.46 -21.15 -10.96
C VAL A 853 -13.53 -22.03 -11.57
N TRP A 854 -14.66 -21.43 -11.95
CA TRP A 854 -15.80 -22.16 -12.50
C TRP A 854 -15.64 -22.44 -13.98
N ASP A 855 -15.11 -21.45 -14.71
CA ASP A 855 -15.07 -21.53 -16.17
C ASP A 855 -13.80 -20.91 -16.75
N VAL A 856 -13.41 -21.41 -17.92
CA VAL A 856 -12.28 -20.92 -18.73
C VAL A 856 -12.62 -21.04 -20.22
N SER A 857 -12.32 -20.00 -20.99
CA SER A 857 -12.62 -19.96 -22.42
C SER A 857 -11.51 -19.29 -23.22
N PHE A 858 -11.01 -19.96 -24.27
CA PHE A 858 -10.08 -19.36 -25.21
C PHE A 858 -10.78 -18.40 -26.17
N ALA A 859 -10.06 -17.35 -26.59
CA ALA A 859 -10.52 -16.51 -27.68
C ALA A 859 -10.56 -17.31 -29.00
N SER A 860 -11.60 -17.10 -29.80
CA SER A 860 -11.80 -17.73 -31.11
C SER A 860 -10.76 -17.33 -32.17
N GLN A 861 -10.02 -16.24 -31.94
CA GLN A 861 -9.03 -15.70 -32.88
C GLN A 861 -7.74 -16.55 -32.89
N LEU A 862 -7.33 -17.00 -34.07
CA LEU A 862 -6.02 -17.64 -34.27
C LEU A 862 -4.87 -16.65 -33.98
N PRO A 863 -3.74 -17.11 -33.42
CA PRO A 863 -2.55 -16.28 -33.31
C PRO A 863 -2.06 -15.86 -34.69
N THR A 864 -1.73 -14.58 -34.85
CA THR A 864 -1.09 -14.07 -36.08
C THR A 864 0.42 -14.29 -36.04
N PRO A 865 1.12 -14.36 -37.19
CA PRO A 865 2.58 -14.52 -37.22
C PRO A 865 3.37 -13.48 -36.40
N GLU A 866 2.81 -12.28 -36.22
CA GLU A 866 3.37 -11.20 -35.39
C GLU A 866 3.06 -11.34 -33.88
N ARG A 867 2.15 -12.25 -33.50
CA ARG A 867 1.63 -12.43 -32.13
C ARG A 867 1.59 -13.91 -31.78
N ASN A 868 2.72 -14.45 -31.34
CA ASN A 868 2.84 -15.83 -30.87
C ASN A 868 2.25 -16.01 -29.45
N HIS A 869 1.02 -15.57 -29.23
CA HIS A 869 0.35 -15.65 -27.94
C HIS A 869 -1.15 -15.98 -28.07
N TYR A 870 -1.71 -16.67 -27.08
CA TYR A 870 -3.14 -17.01 -27.01
C TYR A 870 -3.79 -16.20 -25.90
N SER A 871 -4.99 -15.67 -26.15
CA SER A 871 -5.77 -14.97 -25.11
C SER A 871 -6.88 -15.88 -24.61
N PHE A 872 -7.10 -15.91 -23.31
CA PHE A 872 -8.19 -16.68 -22.71
C PHE A 872 -8.74 -15.95 -21.47
N VAL A 873 -9.98 -16.25 -21.09
CA VAL A 873 -10.65 -15.66 -19.92
C VAL A 873 -11.02 -16.74 -18.92
N SER A 874 -11.15 -16.35 -17.66
CA SER A 874 -11.69 -17.21 -16.61
C SER A 874 -12.67 -16.48 -15.71
N GLY A 875 -13.70 -17.19 -15.24
CA GLY A 875 -14.66 -16.72 -14.25
C GLY A 875 -14.53 -17.50 -12.95
N SER A 876 -14.64 -16.81 -11.80
CA SER A 876 -14.45 -17.40 -10.48
C SER A 876 -15.54 -17.04 -9.47
N ALA A 877 -15.63 -17.85 -8.41
CA ALA A 877 -16.38 -17.58 -7.20
C ALA A 877 -15.87 -16.34 -6.42
N ASP A 878 -14.71 -15.78 -6.76
CA ASP A 878 -14.26 -14.51 -6.19
C ASP A 878 -14.95 -13.26 -6.80
N ASN A 879 -16.02 -13.48 -7.58
CA ASN A 879 -16.82 -12.49 -8.29
C ASN A 879 -16.07 -11.74 -9.41
N THR A 880 -14.88 -12.22 -9.80
CA THR A 880 -14.05 -11.59 -10.84
C THR A 880 -13.98 -12.42 -12.11
N ILE A 881 -13.70 -11.73 -13.21
CA ILE A 881 -13.26 -12.35 -14.47
C ILE A 881 -11.81 -11.93 -14.68
N LYS A 882 -10.93 -12.87 -15.04
CA LYS A 882 -9.54 -12.55 -15.38
C LYS A 882 -9.29 -12.83 -16.86
N LEU A 883 -8.66 -11.87 -17.53
CA LEU A 883 -8.19 -11.99 -18.90
C LEU A 883 -6.69 -12.31 -18.87
N TRP A 884 -6.31 -13.38 -19.54
CA TRP A 884 -4.98 -13.95 -19.53
C TRP A 884 -4.37 -13.98 -20.93
N ARG A 885 -3.05 -14.00 -20.96
CA ARG A 885 -2.25 -14.28 -22.14
C ARG A 885 -1.36 -15.49 -21.87
N TYR A 886 -1.38 -16.45 -22.78
CA TYR A 886 -0.40 -17.53 -22.84
C TYR A 886 0.64 -17.23 -23.91
N VAL A 887 1.91 -17.19 -23.51
CA VAL A 887 3.06 -17.05 -24.41
C VAL A 887 3.69 -18.43 -24.56
N SER A 888 3.65 -18.96 -25.78
CA SER A 888 4.18 -20.30 -26.09
C SER A 888 5.70 -20.35 -25.92
N GLU A 889 6.39 -19.25 -26.25
CA GLU A 889 7.81 -19.08 -25.97
C GLU A 889 8.03 -18.92 -24.46
N GLY A 890 8.51 -19.98 -23.81
CA GLY A 890 8.74 -20.02 -22.37
C GLY A 890 7.59 -20.57 -21.52
N ASN A 891 6.50 -21.06 -22.13
CA ASN A 891 5.35 -21.68 -21.45
C ASN A 891 4.83 -20.86 -20.26
N LYS A 892 4.52 -19.58 -20.49
CA LYS A 892 4.14 -18.65 -19.43
C LYS A 892 2.71 -18.13 -19.61
N ILE A 893 1.97 -18.08 -18.49
CA ILE A 893 0.67 -17.41 -18.40
C ILE A 893 0.87 -16.07 -17.70
N GLU A 894 0.34 -15.00 -18.29
CA GLU A 894 0.41 -13.62 -17.79
C GLU A 894 -1.00 -13.06 -17.63
N LEU A 895 -1.30 -12.45 -16.49
CA LEU A 895 -2.53 -11.71 -16.29
C LEU A 895 -2.49 -10.41 -17.12
N LEU A 896 -3.47 -10.22 -18.00
CA LEU A 896 -3.64 -8.96 -18.71
C LEU A 896 -4.50 -7.97 -17.93
N ARG A 897 -5.59 -8.47 -17.32
CA ARG A 897 -6.56 -7.63 -16.61
C ARG A 897 -7.46 -8.47 -15.71
N THR A 898 -7.83 -7.91 -14.56
CA THR A 898 -8.97 -8.40 -13.75
C THR A 898 -10.16 -7.49 -14.00
N LEU A 899 -11.30 -8.05 -14.40
CA LEU A 899 -12.56 -7.36 -14.60
C LEU A 899 -13.42 -7.60 -13.35
N LYS A 900 -13.78 -6.52 -12.68
CA LYS A 900 -14.63 -6.52 -11.48
C LYS A 900 -15.95 -5.86 -11.81
N GLY A 901 -17.04 -6.41 -11.31
CA GLY A 901 -18.35 -5.80 -11.46
C GLY A 901 -19.47 -6.69 -10.97
N HIS A 902 -19.37 -8.01 -11.16
CA HIS A 902 -20.38 -8.94 -10.65
C HIS A 902 -20.43 -8.92 -9.12
N GLU A 903 -21.64 -9.02 -8.56
CA GLU A 903 -21.87 -9.02 -7.10
C GLU A 903 -22.04 -10.45 -6.54
N GLY A 904 -21.82 -11.45 -7.40
CA GLY A 904 -21.90 -12.87 -7.06
C GLY A 904 -21.00 -13.69 -7.96
N TRP A 905 -20.95 -14.99 -7.68
CA TRP A 905 -20.02 -15.91 -8.33
C TRP A 905 -20.15 -15.88 -9.86
N VAL A 906 -19.05 -15.70 -10.56
CA VAL A 906 -19.02 -15.79 -12.02
C VAL A 906 -18.98 -17.27 -12.40
N ARG A 907 -20.03 -17.72 -13.09
CA ARG A 907 -20.27 -19.14 -13.37
C ARG A 907 -19.87 -19.57 -14.76
N SER A 908 -20.01 -18.67 -15.74
CA SER A 908 -19.62 -18.93 -17.13
C SER A 908 -19.03 -17.67 -17.74
N VAL A 909 -18.03 -17.86 -18.61
CA VAL A 909 -17.36 -16.82 -19.36
C VAL A 909 -17.10 -17.28 -20.80
N GLY A 910 -17.22 -16.36 -21.76
CA GLY A 910 -16.97 -16.67 -23.16
C GLY A 910 -16.51 -15.46 -23.95
N PHE A 911 -15.90 -15.71 -25.11
CA PHE A 911 -15.61 -14.67 -26.08
C PHE A 911 -16.67 -14.63 -27.18
N SER A 912 -17.05 -13.43 -27.58
CA SER A 912 -17.76 -13.20 -28.85
C SER A 912 -17.03 -13.86 -30.02
N ASN A 913 -17.77 -14.33 -31.03
CA ASN A 913 -17.19 -14.93 -32.24
C ASN A 913 -16.17 -14.00 -32.94
N ALA A 914 -16.44 -12.69 -32.93
CA ALA A 914 -15.52 -11.68 -33.44
C ALA A 914 -14.26 -11.50 -32.58
N GLY A 915 -14.25 -11.99 -31.34
CA GLY A 915 -13.16 -11.87 -30.37
C GLY A 915 -12.98 -10.45 -29.86
N HIS A 916 -14.03 -9.63 -29.89
CA HIS A 916 -13.99 -8.21 -29.53
C HIS A 916 -14.53 -7.94 -28.12
N GLU A 917 -15.38 -8.83 -27.65
CA GLU A 917 -16.10 -8.76 -26.38
C GLU A 917 -15.96 -10.06 -25.60
N ILE A 918 -15.96 -9.92 -24.29
CA ILE A 918 -16.09 -11.00 -23.31
C ILE A 918 -17.52 -10.96 -22.78
N ILE A 919 -18.12 -12.12 -22.59
CA ILE A 919 -19.40 -12.28 -21.90
C ILE A 919 -19.14 -13.02 -20.60
N SER A 920 -19.83 -12.62 -19.55
CA SER A 920 -19.85 -13.35 -18.29
C SER A 920 -21.26 -13.47 -17.75
N ALA A 921 -21.55 -14.60 -17.12
CA ALA A 921 -22.78 -14.82 -16.40
C ALA A 921 -22.51 -15.14 -14.94
N SER A 922 -23.31 -14.56 -14.05
CA SER A 922 -23.07 -14.63 -12.60
C SER A 922 -24.31 -15.00 -11.81
N ALA A 923 -24.06 -15.51 -10.60
CA ALA A 923 -25.06 -15.72 -9.58
C ALA A 923 -25.78 -14.42 -9.14
N ASP A 924 -25.26 -13.24 -9.50
CA ASP A 924 -25.94 -11.95 -9.31
C ASP A 924 -27.15 -11.73 -10.24
N LYS A 925 -27.55 -12.75 -11.02
CA LYS A 925 -28.67 -12.76 -11.98
C LYS A 925 -28.42 -11.95 -13.25
N THR A 926 -27.19 -11.48 -13.46
CA THR A 926 -26.84 -10.67 -14.63
C THR A 926 -25.97 -11.45 -15.60
N VAL A 927 -26.14 -11.12 -16.89
CA VAL A 927 -25.16 -11.40 -17.93
C VAL A 927 -24.52 -10.06 -18.29
N ARG A 928 -23.18 -10.01 -18.34
CA ARG A 928 -22.43 -8.79 -18.60
C ARG A 928 -21.56 -8.93 -19.82
N PHE A 929 -21.46 -7.83 -20.54
CA PHE A 929 -20.66 -7.70 -21.74
C PHE A 929 -19.52 -6.73 -21.46
N TRP A 930 -18.31 -7.17 -21.80
CA TRP A 930 -17.09 -6.45 -21.58
C TRP A 930 -16.39 -6.24 -22.92
N GLU A 931 -16.41 -5.02 -23.42
CA GLU A 931 -15.55 -4.66 -24.55
C GLU A 931 -14.09 -4.68 -24.11
N TRP A 932 -13.25 -5.43 -24.84
CA TRP A 932 -11.82 -5.52 -24.50
C TRP A 932 -10.87 -4.99 -25.57
N GLN A 933 -11.37 -4.64 -26.76
CA GLN A 933 -10.55 -4.12 -27.87
C GLN A 933 -10.00 -2.72 -27.65
N HIS A 934 -10.72 -1.82 -26.96
CA HIS A 934 -10.20 -0.51 -26.57
C HIS A 934 -8.94 -0.61 -25.68
N PHE A 935 -8.63 -1.81 -25.15
CA PHE A 935 -7.40 -2.08 -24.41
C PHE A 935 -6.21 -2.48 -25.31
N LYS A 936 -6.41 -2.77 -26.61
CA LYS A 936 -5.35 -3.14 -27.55
C LYS A 936 -4.47 -1.96 -28.00
N GLU A 937 -4.92 -0.71 -27.85
CA GLU A 937 -4.20 0.45 -28.42
C GLU A 937 -3.42 1.36 -27.45
N LYS A 938 -3.34 1.07 -26.14
CA LYS A 938 -2.45 1.81 -25.23
C LYS A 938 -1.64 0.91 -24.29
N ALA A 939 -0.89 0.01 -24.93
CA ALA A 939 0.28 -0.65 -24.33
C ALA A 939 1.60 -0.19 -24.96
N LYS A 940 1.61 0.93 -25.70
CA LYS A 940 2.83 1.76 -25.76
C LYS A 940 2.93 2.41 -24.40
N SER A 941 3.89 1.96 -23.58
CA SER A 941 4.48 2.66 -22.42
C SER A 941 3.87 4.05 -22.21
N ASP A 942 2.70 4.12 -21.56
CA ASP A 942 2.19 5.41 -21.12
C ASP A 942 3.19 5.85 -20.06
N ASP A 943 3.95 6.89 -20.40
CA ASP A 943 4.90 7.56 -19.53
C ASP A 943 4.22 7.74 -18.16
N GLN A 944 4.82 7.21 -17.08
CA GLN A 944 4.25 7.28 -15.72
C GLN A 944 3.87 8.73 -15.37
N THR A 945 4.61 9.70 -15.91
CA THR A 945 4.35 11.13 -15.81
C THR A 945 2.98 11.51 -16.39
N LYS A 946 2.64 11.03 -17.60
CA LYS A 946 1.35 11.33 -18.25
C LYS A 946 0.16 10.72 -17.51
N LEU A 947 0.34 9.52 -16.92
CA LEU A 947 -0.70 8.90 -16.10
C LEU A 947 -0.88 9.66 -14.79
N LEU A 948 0.21 10.11 -14.17
CA LEU A 948 0.16 10.93 -12.97
C LEU A 948 -0.55 12.27 -13.25
N ASP A 949 -0.20 12.94 -14.34
CA ASP A 949 -0.86 14.18 -14.79
C ASP A 949 -2.35 13.95 -15.01
N LYS A 950 -2.73 12.86 -15.67
CA LYS A 950 -4.14 12.50 -15.89
C LYS A 950 -4.85 12.24 -14.56
N GLY A 951 -4.26 11.47 -13.64
CA GLY A 951 -4.82 11.23 -12.31
C GLY A 951 -5.03 12.52 -11.53
N CYS A 952 -4.05 13.44 -11.59
CA CYS A 952 -4.14 14.75 -10.96
C CYS A 952 -5.19 15.67 -11.59
N GLN A 953 -5.33 15.67 -12.92
CA GLN A 953 -6.41 16.39 -13.59
C GLN A 953 -7.79 15.91 -13.16
N LEU A 954 -7.97 14.59 -12.99
CA LEU A 954 -9.23 14.01 -12.52
C LEU A 954 -9.53 14.36 -11.05
N LEU A 955 -8.51 14.44 -10.20
CA LEU A 955 -8.66 14.82 -8.79
C LEU A 955 -8.72 16.32 -8.54
N LYS A 956 -8.40 17.16 -9.53
CA LYS A 956 -8.21 18.61 -9.34
C LYS A 956 -9.35 19.28 -8.56
N ASN A 957 -10.58 19.13 -9.06
CA ASN A 957 -11.76 19.77 -8.44
C ASN A 957 -12.06 19.20 -7.05
N TYR A 958 -11.79 17.91 -6.84
CA TYR A 958 -11.96 17.25 -5.56
C TYR A 958 -10.97 17.79 -4.52
N LEU A 959 -9.69 17.91 -4.87
CA LEU A 959 -8.64 18.43 -3.99
C LEU A 959 -8.81 19.93 -3.66
N GLU A 960 -9.30 20.72 -4.61
CA GLU A 960 -9.47 22.16 -4.43
C GLU A 960 -10.67 22.52 -3.55
N ASN A 961 -11.79 21.80 -3.66
CA ASN A 961 -13.09 22.24 -3.13
C ASN A 961 -13.65 21.43 -1.94
N ASN A 962 -13.02 20.31 -1.53
CA ASN A 962 -13.51 19.49 -0.41
C ASN A 962 -12.87 19.87 0.93
N GLY A 963 -13.72 20.14 1.93
CA GLY A 963 -13.31 20.56 3.28
C GLY A 963 -12.64 19.46 4.11
N ASN A 964 -13.05 18.20 3.93
CA ASN A 964 -12.64 17.06 4.76
C ASN A 964 -11.27 16.45 4.38
N LEU A 965 -10.50 17.12 3.51
CA LEU A 965 -9.16 16.67 3.08
C LEU A 965 -8.06 17.29 3.93
N GLU A 966 -7.07 16.47 4.31
CA GLU A 966 -5.82 16.93 4.95
C GLU A 966 -5.04 17.88 4.02
N ASP A 967 -4.33 18.86 4.59
CA ASP A 967 -3.52 19.82 3.82
C ASP A 967 -2.47 19.13 2.94
N THR A 968 -1.91 18.01 3.41
CA THR A 968 -0.97 17.18 2.63
C THR A 968 -1.60 16.58 1.38
N ASP A 969 -2.91 16.31 1.42
CA ASP A 969 -3.65 15.68 0.32
C ASP A 969 -3.93 16.69 -0.78
N ARG A 970 -4.23 17.93 -0.40
CA ARG A 970 -4.42 19.07 -1.33
C ARG A 970 -3.16 19.37 -2.15
N GLN A 971 -1.99 19.12 -1.57
CA GLN A 971 -0.69 19.35 -2.22
C GLN A 971 -0.18 18.14 -3.01
N VAL A 972 -0.93 17.03 -3.09
CA VAL A 972 -0.48 15.84 -3.83
C VAL A 972 -0.28 16.13 -5.31
N CYS A 973 -1.04 17.05 -5.90
CA CYS A 973 -0.93 17.40 -7.32
C CYS A 973 -0.24 18.75 -7.60
N GLN A 974 0.33 19.38 -6.57
CA GLN A 974 1.24 20.52 -6.68
C GLN A 974 2.69 20.02 -6.75
#